data_AF-A0A968TRA9-F1
#
_entry.id   AF-A0A968TRA9-F1
#
_cell.length_a   1.000
_cell.length_b   1.000
_cell.length_c   1.000
_cell.angle_alpha   90.00
_cell.angle_beta   90.00
_cell.angle_gamma   90.00
#
_symmetry.space_group_name_H-M   'P 1'
#
loop_
_entity.id
_entity.type
_entity.pdbx_description
1 polymer ?
#
loop_
_entity_poly.entity_id
_entity_poly.type
_entity_poly.pdbx_seq_one_letter_code
_entity_poly.pdbx_strand_id
1 'polypeptide(L)'
;MASEHPEPLKLFLSYHFPEEQFVQEVCYCLKKQVDLDPFCYAEFRGNDKWPGLIEEKLEAAQVFILFLGSKLGETQEEKELNFILEHADLRRCLVLLDRRAVPPKLRAFAAGVDPLRINTKNPRAAENCAKDIVRAIGRHWISPDGLPIGYPFAYEKDIIETYVGSDEKSRVRLLENGCPAEWPTIDKKAANKDNPIPEAVIGAYRDEEVQVVVDARRRYHDPTKGAAPAAWDLTIPEAGPRALLRYPRNRRLEVGILVSGGIAPGINAVIAGILARHEDYRDWSHRNGNDYVLRVHGYSEAFSGLLHEGVPRLALKLKKARKAANRGGSILATARADELLDVENPKRRDKALETITDRLIHQQIDILYVIGGDGSMRAAHAIARRAEVNESDISVVGIPKTMDNDILWVWQSFGFLSAVEFAKRAILQLHTEVTSNPRLCVIQLFGSDSGFVVSHAALASGVCDAALIPEVDFRLSELSRYICDRLQERRDKNRPYGGIVVLAETAIPLDWRNYIGKRGDGDTGGEKVRLTTEELEAIETFESHGRRVHGQTPDALRSGGLRLVSRILQREIRKIDDSWSSYRVVTNEPRHLIRAIEPSVSDVIFAQRLGTLAVDNAMAGYTDFMISQWLTEYVLVPLKLVVLGRKRVPKDGIFWKSVIASTGQPDFS
;
A
#
# COMPACT_ATOMS: atom_id res chain seq x y z
N MET A 1 0.19 1.10 28.68
CA MET A 1 -1.19 0.82 29.16
C MET A 1 -1.78 -0.16 28.18
N ALA A 2 -2.19 -1.35 28.63
CA ALA A 2 -2.75 -2.36 27.75
C ALA A 2 -4.06 -1.83 27.14
N SER A 3 -4.18 -1.93 25.82
CA SER A 3 -5.35 -1.51 25.07
C SER A 3 -6.53 -2.43 25.39
N GLU A 4 -7.52 -1.92 26.14
CA GLU A 4 -8.83 -2.55 26.27
C GLU A 4 -9.62 -2.39 24.96
N HIS A 5 -9.18 -3.07 23.91
CA HIS A 5 -10.05 -3.32 22.76
C HIS A 5 -10.81 -4.63 23.06
N PRO A 6 -12.14 -4.61 23.15
CA PRO A 6 -12.90 -5.85 23.27
C PRO A 6 -12.60 -6.73 22.05
N GLU A 7 -12.34 -8.02 22.28
CA GLU A 7 -12.11 -8.96 21.18
C GLU A 7 -13.26 -8.88 20.14
N PRO A 8 -12.94 -8.98 18.84
CA PRO A 8 -13.96 -8.94 17.80
C PRO A 8 -14.96 -10.08 17.99
N LEU A 9 -16.24 -9.77 17.76
CA LEU A 9 -17.33 -10.70 17.92
C LEU A 9 -17.25 -11.77 16.82
N LYS A 10 -17.09 -13.02 17.22
CA LYS A 10 -16.97 -14.14 16.27
C LYS A 10 -18.32 -14.53 15.69
N LEU A 11 -18.47 -14.43 14.36
CA LEU A 11 -19.72 -14.75 13.66
C LEU A 11 -19.56 -15.96 12.75
N PHE A 12 -20.43 -16.94 12.93
CA PHE A 12 -20.54 -18.06 12.00
C PHE A 12 -21.68 -17.84 11.01
N LEU A 13 -21.35 -17.84 9.71
CA LEU A 13 -22.33 -17.75 8.62
C LEU A 13 -22.58 -19.15 8.05
N SER A 14 -23.73 -19.74 8.39
CA SER A 14 -24.20 -21.01 7.83
C SER A 14 -25.12 -20.76 6.63
N TYR A 15 -25.00 -21.58 5.59
CA TYR A 15 -25.69 -21.38 4.31
C TYR A 15 -26.02 -22.69 3.61
N HIS A 16 -26.73 -22.60 2.48
CA HIS A 16 -27.00 -23.70 1.54
C HIS A 16 -26.12 -23.54 0.30
N PHE A 17 -25.55 -24.59 -0.29
CA PHE A 17 -24.48 -24.47 -1.31
C PHE A 17 -24.77 -23.52 -2.49
N PRO A 18 -25.94 -23.57 -3.16
CA PRO A 18 -26.33 -22.56 -4.15
C PRO A 18 -26.25 -21.08 -3.72
N GLU A 19 -26.09 -20.81 -2.43
CA GLU A 19 -26.02 -19.48 -1.82
C GLU A 19 -24.60 -19.11 -1.40
N GLU A 20 -23.65 -20.02 -1.56
CA GLU A 20 -22.26 -19.87 -1.10
C GLU A 20 -21.63 -18.59 -1.59
N GLN A 21 -21.70 -18.32 -2.90
CA GLN A 21 -21.12 -17.12 -3.48
C GLN A 21 -21.71 -15.85 -2.85
N PHE A 22 -23.02 -15.80 -2.64
CA PHE A 22 -23.66 -14.65 -2.00
C PHE A 22 -23.20 -14.48 -0.55
N VAL A 23 -23.09 -15.58 0.20
CA VAL A 23 -22.69 -15.57 1.61
C VAL A 23 -21.22 -15.23 1.78
N GLN A 24 -20.36 -15.67 0.86
CA GLN A 24 -18.97 -15.24 0.78
C GLN A 24 -18.86 -13.72 0.57
N GLU A 25 -19.68 -13.12 -0.30
CA GLU A 25 -19.73 -11.65 -0.48
C GLU A 25 -20.26 -10.92 0.77
N VAL A 26 -21.23 -11.50 1.49
CA VAL A 26 -21.70 -10.95 2.78
C VAL A 26 -20.58 -11.03 3.83
N CYS A 27 -19.89 -12.17 3.91
CA CYS A 27 -18.76 -12.39 4.81
C CYS A 27 -17.65 -11.37 4.54
N TYR A 28 -17.30 -11.14 3.27
CA TYR A 28 -16.37 -10.09 2.84
C TYR A 28 -16.77 -8.70 3.33
N CYS A 29 -18.06 -8.34 3.25
CA CYS A 29 -18.55 -7.06 3.74
C CYS A 29 -18.46 -6.96 5.28
N LEU A 30 -18.79 -8.04 6.00
CA LEU A 30 -18.71 -8.12 7.45
C LEU A 30 -17.26 -8.08 7.95
N LYS A 31 -16.31 -8.70 7.23
CA LYS A 31 -14.87 -8.70 7.56
C LYS A 31 -14.25 -7.31 7.62
N LYS A 32 -14.88 -6.33 6.97
CA LYS A 32 -14.45 -4.91 7.02
C LYS A 32 -14.91 -4.18 8.28
N GLN A 33 -15.75 -4.81 9.10
CA GLN A 33 -16.16 -4.28 10.39
C GLN A 33 -15.16 -4.73 11.46
N VAL A 34 -14.57 -3.76 12.13
CA VAL A 34 -13.41 -3.98 13.01
C VAL A 34 -13.73 -4.71 14.31
N ASP A 35 -15.00 -4.75 14.69
CA ASP A 35 -15.49 -5.42 15.89
C ASP A 35 -16.13 -6.78 15.57
N LEU A 36 -15.95 -7.28 14.35
CA LEU A 36 -16.51 -8.53 13.85
C LEU A 36 -15.39 -9.44 13.31
N ASP A 37 -15.49 -10.73 13.59
CA ASP A 37 -14.66 -11.79 13.01
C ASP A 37 -15.58 -12.84 12.36
N PRO A 38 -16.09 -12.57 11.16
CA PRO A 38 -17.00 -13.48 10.47
C PRO A 38 -16.23 -14.57 9.72
N PHE A 39 -16.74 -15.78 9.76
CA PHE A 39 -16.22 -16.91 8.99
C PHE A 39 -17.35 -17.72 8.35
N CYS A 40 -17.07 -18.16 7.12
CA CYS A 40 -17.92 -19.04 6.32
C CYS A 40 -17.00 -20.10 5.68
N TYR A 41 -17.36 -21.38 5.76
CA TYR A 41 -16.39 -22.45 5.53
C TYR A 41 -16.12 -22.86 4.08
N ALA A 42 -16.37 -22.03 3.08
CA ALA A 42 -16.26 -22.42 1.67
C ALA A 42 -14.96 -23.18 1.26
N GLU A 43 -13.79 -22.86 1.85
CA GLU A 43 -12.48 -23.38 1.43
C GLU A 43 -12.16 -24.85 1.81
N PHE A 44 -12.79 -25.42 2.84
CA PHE A 44 -12.49 -26.78 3.30
C PHE A 44 -13.42 -27.86 2.72
N ARG A 45 -14.26 -27.49 1.76
CA ARG A 45 -15.15 -28.41 1.04
C ARG A 45 -14.40 -29.64 0.53
N GLY A 46 -14.92 -30.84 0.84
CA GLY A 46 -14.34 -32.12 0.40
C GLY A 46 -13.04 -32.53 1.09
N ASN A 47 -12.68 -31.88 2.21
CA ASN A 47 -11.55 -32.27 3.05
C ASN A 47 -12.03 -33.24 4.15
N ASP A 48 -11.30 -34.33 4.41
CA ASP A 48 -11.63 -35.29 5.47
C ASP A 48 -11.65 -34.65 6.88
N LYS A 49 -10.97 -33.50 7.05
CA LYS A 49 -10.96 -32.71 8.30
C LYS A 49 -12.15 -31.75 8.45
N TRP A 50 -13.00 -31.65 7.43
CA TRP A 50 -14.13 -30.72 7.37
C TRP A 50 -15.03 -30.73 8.61
N PRO A 51 -15.51 -31.90 9.11
CA PRO A 51 -16.45 -31.91 10.22
C PRO A 51 -15.82 -31.41 11.54
N GLY A 52 -14.55 -31.76 11.79
CA GLY A 52 -13.85 -31.34 13.01
C GLY A 52 -13.51 -29.85 13.04
N LEU A 53 -13.24 -29.24 11.89
CA LEU A 53 -13.01 -27.79 11.77
C LEU A 53 -14.29 -26.98 12.01
N ILE A 54 -15.44 -27.51 11.56
CA ILE A 54 -16.73 -26.92 11.86
C ILE A 54 -16.98 -26.97 13.36
N GLU A 55 -16.85 -28.14 14.01
CA GLU A 55 -17.07 -28.30 15.45
C GLU A 55 -16.21 -27.32 16.28
N GLU A 56 -14.89 -27.23 16.02
CA GLU A 56 -13.97 -26.33 16.74
C GLU A 56 -14.44 -24.86 16.72
N LYS A 57 -15.07 -24.43 15.62
CA LYS A 57 -15.41 -23.01 15.43
C LYS A 57 -16.87 -22.68 15.64
N LEU A 58 -17.74 -23.68 15.57
CA LEU A 58 -19.05 -23.62 16.20
C LEU A 58 -18.89 -23.35 17.71
N GLU A 59 -17.95 -24.02 18.38
CA GLU A 59 -17.62 -23.76 19.79
C GLU A 59 -17.03 -22.36 20.03
N ALA A 60 -16.26 -21.83 19.07
CA ALA A 60 -15.67 -20.50 19.16
C ALA A 60 -16.62 -19.35 18.79
N ALA A 61 -17.74 -19.63 18.11
CA ALA A 61 -18.67 -18.61 17.61
C ALA A 61 -19.52 -18.02 18.74
N GLN A 62 -19.64 -16.69 18.73
CA GLN A 62 -20.49 -15.96 19.70
C GLN A 62 -21.83 -15.56 19.08
N VAL A 63 -21.89 -15.50 17.75
CA VAL A 63 -23.10 -15.18 16.99
C VAL A 63 -23.25 -16.13 15.80
N PHE A 64 -24.45 -16.68 15.68
CA PHE A 64 -24.86 -17.48 14.55
C PHE A 64 -25.77 -16.72 13.60
N ILE A 65 -25.41 -16.74 12.31
CA ILE A 65 -26.18 -16.18 11.21
C ILE A 65 -26.59 -17.33 10.29
N LEU A 66 -27.90 -17.55 10.16
CA LEU A 66 -28.47 -18.65 9.39
C LEU A 66 -29.05 -18.14 8.07
N PHE A 67 -28.40 -18.47 6.95
CA PHE A 67 -28.94 -18.23 5.61
C PHE A 67 -29.83 -19.42 5.20
N LEU A 68 -31.13 -19.18 5.10
CA LEU A 68 -32.12 -20.17 4.69
C LEU A 68 -32.61 -19.94 3.25
N GLY A 69 -32.54 -21.01 2.45
CA GLY A 69 -33.13 -21.12 1.12
C GLY A 69 -34.30 -22.11 1.09
N SER A 70 -34.83 -22.39 -0.11
CA SER A 70 -36.00 -23.27 -0.29
C SER A 70 -35.76 -24.74 0.11
N LYS A 71 -34.50 -25.14 0.33
CA LYS A 71 -34.06 -26.43 0.89
C LYS A 71 -32.94 -26.19 1.92
N LEU A 72 -32.77 -27.15 2.85
CA LEU A 72 -31.61 -27.21 3.75
C LEU A 72 -30.39 -27.77 3.01
N GLY A 73 -29.20 -27.20 3.24
CA GLY A 73 -27.95 -27.55 2.52
C GLY A 73 -27.21 -28.71 3.18
N GLU A 74 -26.14 -29.23 2.56
CA GLU A 74 -25.30 -30.26 3.25
C GLU A 74 -24.48 -29.63 4.38
N THR A 75 -24.15 -28.34 4.31
CA THR A 75 -23.63 -27.52 5.43
C THR A 75 -24.72 -27.13 6.45
N GLN A 76 -25.84 -27.84 6.46
CA GLN A 76 -26.91 -27.78 7.45
C GLN A 76 -27.32 -29.22 7.79
N GLU A 77 -26.33 -30.12 7.80
CA GLU A 77 -26.47 -31.52 8.21
C GLU A 77 -27.09 -31.62 9.61
N GLU A 78 -27.69 -32.78 9.90
CA GLU A 78 -28.46 -33.01 11.12
C GLU A 78 -27.65 -32.68 12.40
N LYS A 79 -26.33 -32.84 12.38
CA LYS A 79 -25.42 -32.46 13.47
C LYS A 79 -25.28 -30.95 13.68
N GLU A 80 -25.11 -30.16 12.62
CA GLU A 80 -25.08 -28.69 12.74
C GLU A 80 -26.44 -28.19 13.22
N LEU A 81 -27.52 -28.71 12.64
CA LEU A 81 -28.87 -28.39 13.04
C LEU A 81 -29.12 -28.74 14.52
N ASN A 82 -28.65 -29.89 14.98
CA ASN A 82 -28.74 -30.33 16.38
C ASN A 82 -27.88 -29.46 17.31
N PHE A 83 -26.64 -29.14 16.94
CA PHE A 83 -25.78 -28.23 17.70
C PHE A 83 -26.44 -26.84 17.84
N ILE A 84 -26.95 -26.32 16.71
CA ILE A 84 -27.67 -25.07 16.64
C ILE A 84 -28.93 -25.14 17.51
N LEU A 85 -29.68 -26.25 17.50
CA LEU A 85 -30.87 -26.50 18.32
C LEU A 85 -30.56 -26.54 19.82
N GLU A 86 -29.43 -27.13 20.21
CA GLU A 86 -28.95 -27.28 21.60
C GLU A 86 -28.41 -25.96 22.18
N HIS A 87 -27.80 -25.09 21.37
CA HIS A 87 -27.21 -23.81 21.80
C HIS A 87 -28.07 -22.61 21.36
N ALA A 88 -29.31 -22.55 21.89
CA ALA A 88 -30.32 -21.59 21.44
C ALA A 88 -29.99 -20.11 21.68
N ASP A 89 -29.11 -19.86 22.63
CA ASP A 89 -28.58 -18.59 23.12
C ASP A 89 -27.51 -17.96 22.22
N LEU A 90 -26.91 -18.71 21.30
CA LEU A 90 -25.86 -18.21 20.39
C LEU A 90 -26.42 -17.55 19.11
N ARG A 91 -27.74 -17.56 18.92
CA ARG A 91 -28.41 -17.12 17.68
C ARG A 91 -28.79 -15.66 17.75
N ARG A 92 -28.34 -14.84 16.79
CA ARG A 92 -28.74 -13.42 16.72
C ARG A 92 -29.30 -12.97 15.39
N CYS A 93 -29.16 -13.73 14.30
CA CYS A 93 -29.67 -13.31 13.00
C CYS A 93 -30.14 -14.46 12.11
N LEU A 94 -31.31 -14.29 11.48
CA LEU A 94 -31.89 -15.20 10.50
C LEU A 94 -32.01 -14.47 9.15
N VAL A 95 -31.44 -15.03 8.08
CA VAL A 95 -31.47 -14.43 6.74
C VAL A 95 -32.23 -15.35 5.78
N LEU A 96 -33.30 -14.85 5.18
CA LEU A 96 -34.11 -15.56 4.19
C LEU A 96 -33.76 -15.10 2.78
N LEU A 97 -33.29 -16.03 1.96
CA LEU A 97 -32.93 -15.79 0.56
C LEU A 97 -34.12 -16.00 -0.40
N ASP A 98 -35.18 -16.67 0.08
CA ASP A 98 -36.47 -16.82 -0.60
C ASP A 98 -37.61 -16.53 0.39
N ARG A 99 -38.64 -15.78 -0.05
CA ARG A 99 -39.82 -15.43 0.75
C ARG A 99 -40.65 -16.64 1.19
N ARG A 100 -40.50 -17.81 0.55
CA ARG A 100 -41.22 -19.05 0.90
C ARG A 100 -40.41 -19.99 1.80
N ALA A 101 -39.18 -19.62 2.15
CA ALA A 101 -38.20 -20.52 2.72
C ALA A 101 -38.07 -20.42 4.25
N VAL A 102 -38.94 -21.12 4.98
CA VAL A 102 -38.60 -21.61 6.33
C VAL A 102 -38.99 -23.08 6.39
N PRO A 103 -38.00 -24.01 6.36
CA PRO A 103 -38.25 -25.44 6.47
C PRO A 103 -39.10 -25.75 7.72
N PRO A 104 -40.04 -26.73 7.65
CA PRO A 104 -40.92 -27.04 8.78
C PRO A 104 -40.17 -27.31 10.10
N LYS A 105 -39.02 -28.01 10.03
CA LYS A 105 -38.14 -28.30 11.18
C LYS A 105 -37.60 -27.04 11.87
N LEU A 106 -37.52 -25.90 11.18
CA LEU A 106 -36.99 -24.64 11.69
C LEU A 106 -38.07 -23.61 12.03
N ARG A 107 -39.36 -23.92 11.85
CA ARG A 107 -40.45 -22.95 12.12
C ARG A 107 -40.62 -22.64 13.60
N ALA A 108 -40.61 -23.67 14.45
CA ALA A 108 -40.69 -23.48 15.91
C ALA A 108 -39.45 -22.74 16.45
N PHE A 109 -38.30 -23.00 15.83
CA PHE A 109 -37.01 -22.39 16.12
C PHE A 109 -36.95 -20.90 15.72
N ALA A 110 -37.55 -20.53 14.58
CA ALA A 110 -37.55 -19.18 14.04
C ALA A 110 -38.59 -18.25 14.69
N ALA A 111 -39.39 -18.74 15.65
CA ALA A 111 -40.52 -18.01 16.22
C ALA A 111 -40.14 -16.76 17.07
N GLY A 112 -38.85 -16.56 17.37
CA GLY A 112 -38.32 -15.45 18.18
C GLY A 112 -37.21 -14.62 17.53
N VAL A 113 -36.93 -14.81 16.24
CA VAL A 113 -35.90 -14.05 15.50
C VAL A 113 -36.53 -13.45 14.25
N ASP A 114 -36.42 -12.13 14.11
CA ASP A 114 -36.94 -11.44 12.92
C ASP A 114 -36.07 -11.77 11.68
N PRO A 115 -36.66 -12.31 10.60
CA PRO A 115 -35.92 -12.67 9.41
C PRO A 115 -35.56 -11.47 8.53
N LEU A 116 -34.30 -11.38 8.10
CA LEU A 116 -33.82 -10.46 7.07
C LEU A 116 -34.14 -11.03 5.68
N ARG A 117 -34.97 -10.34 4.89
CA ARG A 117 -35.46 -10.85 3.60
C ARG A 117 -34.66 -10.28 2.43
N ILE A 118 -33.96 -11.15 1.71
CA ILE A 118 -33.16 -10.81 0.52
C ILE A 118 -33.90 -11.29 -0.73
N ASN A 119 -34.15 -10.39 -1.69
CA ASN A 119 -34.85 -10.73 -2.95
C ASN A 119 -33.92 -10.88 -4.16
N THR A 120 -32.65 -10.46 -4.04
CA THR A 120 -31.65 -10.46 -5.11
C THR A 120 -30.28 -10.81 -4.56
N LYS A 121 -29.45 -11.54 -5.31
CA LYS A 121 -28.14 -12.03 -4.85
C LYS A 121 -26.97 -11.36 -5.57
N ASN A 122 -27.01 -10.03 -5.68
CA ASN A 122 -25.93 -9.25 -6.29
C ASN A 122 -25.03 -8.63 -5.20
N PRO A 123 -23.83 -8.11 -5.54
CA PRO A 123 -22.90 -7.55 -4.55
C PRO A 123 -23.51 -6.43 -3.69
N ARG A 124 -24.35 -5.57 -4.28
CA ARG A 124 -25.05 -4.51 -3.54
C ARG A 124 -26.03 -5.07 -2.51
N ALA A 125 -26.72 -6.16 -2.83
CA ALA A 125 -27.60 -6.85 -1.91
C ALA A 125 -26.82 -7.57 -0.80
N ALA A 126 -25.61 -8.06 -1.09
CA ALA A 126 -24.73 -8.65 -0.08
C ALA A 126 -24.28 -7.59 0.95
N GLU A 127 -23.90 -6.39 0.51
CA GLU A 127 -23.55 -5.28 1.41
C GLU A 127 -24.75 -4.83 2.25
N ASN A 128 -25.94 -4.72 1.65
CA ASN A 128 -27.16 -4.40 2.40
C ASN A 128 -27.51 -5.48 3.43
N CYS A 129 -27.36 -6.76 3.05
CA CYS A 129 -27.53 -7.88 3.97
C CYS A 129 -26.55 -7.80 5.14
N ALA A 130 -25.27 -7.51 4.88
CA ALA A 130 -24.27 -7.28 5.92
C ALA A 130 -24.67 -6.14 6.86
N LYS A 131 -25.12 -5.00 6.32
CA LYS A 131 -25.64 -3.86 7.11
C LYS A 131 -26.78 -4.27 8.03
N ASP A 132 -27.74 -5.01 7.50
CA ASP A 132 -28.90 -5.46 8.25
C ASP A 132 -28.52 -6.49 9.32
N ILE A 133 -27.58 -7.40 9.04
CA ILE A 133 -26.99 -8.33 10.02
C ILE A 133 -26.35 -7.54 11.17
N VAL A 134 -25.49 -6.56 10.86
CA VAL A 134 -24.80 -5.74 11.87
C VAL A 134 -25.80 -5.02 12.78
N ARG A 135 -26.89 -4.48 12.22
CA ARG A 135 -27.98 -3.89 13.01
C ARG A 135 -28.69 -4.94 13.88
N ALA A 136 -29.02 -6.11 13.32
CA ALA A 136 -29.72 -7.17 14.03
C ALA A 136 -28.93 -7.70 15.25
N ILE A 137 -27.60 -7.73 15.17
CA ILE A 137 -26.73 -8.18 16.28
C ILE A 137 -26.43 -7.08 17.31
N GLY A 138 -27.06 -5.90 17.18
CA GLY A 138 -26.92 -4.76 18.10
C GLY A 138 -25.62 -3.96 17.92
N ARG A 139 -25.04 -3.98 16.71
CA ARG A 139 -23.81 -3.25 16.38
C ARG A 139 -24.09 -2.10 15.41
N HIS A 140 -23.15 -1.16 15.34
CA HIS A 140 -23.22 -0.04 14.41
C HIS A 140 -22.40 -0.35 13.17
N TRP A 141 -23.03 -0.20 12.00
CA TRP A 141 -22.33 -0.33 10.73
C TRP A 141 -21.35 0.83 10.53
N ILE A 142 -20.07 0.51 10.38
CA ILE A 142 -19.04 1.44 9.96
C ILE A 142 -18.95 1.36 8.45
N SER A 143 -19.05 2.50 7.76
CA SER A 143 -19.02 2.50 6.29
C SER A 143 -17.70 1.91 5.80
N PRO A 144 -17.73 0.94 4.89
CA PRO A 144 -16.49 0.37 4.36
C PRO A 144 -15.76 1.43 3.56
N ASP A 145 -14.56 1.76 4.01
CA ASP A 145 -13.61 2.63 3.29
C ASP A 145 -12.93 1.91 2.10
N GLY A 146 -13.37 0.70 1.79
CA GLY A 146 -12.85 -0.11 0.69
C GLY A 146 -11.50 -0.79 0.98
N LEU A 147 -10.83 -0.47 2.09
CA LEU A 147 -9.49 -0.96 2.39
C LEU A 147 -9.51 -2.46 2.79
N PRO A 148 -8.44 -3.23 2.47
CA PRO A 148 -8.28 -4.61 2.94
C PRO A 148 -7.86 -4.66 4.40
N ILE A 149 -7.91 -5.86 4.99
CA ILE A 149 -7.41 -6.11 6.35
C ILE A 149 -5.87 -6.14 6.29
N GLY A 150 -5.24 -4.97 6.45
CA GLY A 150 -3.78 -4.82 6.43
C GLY A 150 -3.17 -4.79 5.02
N TYR A 151 -2.01 -5.46 4.85
CA TYR A 151 -1.26 -5.59 3.58
C TYR A 151 -1.19 -7.07 3.19
N PRO A 152 -2.23 -7.62 2.56
CA PRO A 152 -2.27 -9.05 2.25
C PRO A 152 -1.21 -9.51 1.25
N PHE A 153 -0.65 -8.60 0.43
CA PHE A 153 0.33 -8.95 -0.59
C PHE A 153 1.63 -8.15 -0.49
N ALA A 154 2.73 -8.77 -0.91
CA ALA A 154 4.06 -8.15 -0.98
C ALA A 154 4.54 -7.87 -2.42
N TYR A 155 3.90 -8.49 -3.43
CA TYR A 155 4.23 -8.33 -4.84
C TYR A 155 2.99 -8.36 -5.73
N GLU A 156 3.01 -7.62 -6.83
CA GLU A 156 1.95 -7.67 -7.87
C GLU A 156 1.78 -9.09 -8.42
N LYS A 157 2.87 -9.86 -8.47
CA LYS A 157 2.87 -11.25 -8.92
C LYS A 157 2.03 -12.16 -8.04
N ASP A 158 2.06 -11.96 -6.71
CA ASP A 158 1.23 -12.75 -5.79
C ASP A 158 -0.25 -12.46 -6.03
N ILE A 159 -0.58 -11.19 -6.30
CA ILE A 159 -1.94 -10.76 -6.64
C ILE A 159 -2.37 -11.45 -7.94
N ILE A 160 -1.56 -11.34 -9.00
CA ILE A 160 -1.82 -11.96 -10.31
C ILE A 160 -2.04 -13.47 -10.14
N GLU A 161 -1.13 -14.17 -9.45
CA GLU A 161 -1.24 -15.61 -9.23
C GLU A 161 -2.52 -15.98 -8.47
N THR A 162 -2.92 -15.16 -7.50
CA THR A 162 -4.14 -15.41 -6.73
C THR A 162 -5.40 -15.28 -7.62
N TYR A 163 -5.43 -14.31 -8.54
CA TYR A 163 -6.57 -14.14 -9.47
C TYR A 163 -6.56 -15.14 -10.64
N VAL A 164 -5.37 -15.49 -11.17
CA VAL A 164 -5.22 -16.47 -12.27
C VAL A 164 -5.45 -17.89 -11.78
N GLY A 165 -5.04 -18.18 -10.55
CA GLY A 165 -5.13 -19.51 -9.95
C GLY A 165 -6.55 -20.06 -9.91
N SER A 166 -7.57 -19.18 -9.93
CA SER A 166 -9.01 -19.41 -10.19
C SER A 166 -9.61 -20.74 -9.69
N ASP A 167 -9.05 -21.34 -8.65
CA ASP A 167 -9.71 -22.35 -7.85
C ASP A 167 -10.56 -21.67 -6.76
N GLU A 168 -11.63 -22.34 -6.34
CA GLU A 168 -12.57 -21.86 -5.33
C GLU A 168 -11.84 -21.42 -4.04
N LYS A 169 -10.72 -22.08 -3.71
CA LYS A 169 -9.86 -21.78 -2.56
C LYS A 169 -9.16 -20.43 -2.66
N SER A 170 -8.63 -20.05 -3.82
CA SER A 170 -7.96 -18.76 -4.00
C SER A 170 -8.94 -17.59 -3.86
N ARG A 171 -10.17 -17.74 -4.36
CA ARG A 171 -11.24 -16.75 -4.18
C ARG A 171 -11.64 -16.59 -2.71
N VAL A 172 -11.78 -17.70 -1.98
CA VAL A 172 -12.08 -17.64 -0.53
C VAL A 172 -10.98 -16.90 0.22
N ARG A 173 -9.71 -17.22 -0.04
CA ARG A 173 -8.56 -16.53 0.58
C ARG A 173 -8.53 -15.03 0.28
N LEU A 174 -8.90 -14.60 -0.93
CA LEU A 174 -9.01 -13.17 -1.25
C LEU A 174 -10.05 -12.49 -0.35
N LEU A 175 -11.26 -13.06 -0.29
CA LEU A 175 -12.34 -12.52 0.52
C LEU A 175 -12.01 -12.52 2.00
N GLU A 176 -11.30 -13.56 2.47
CA GLU A 176 -10.85 -13.66 3.85
C GLU A 176 -9.88 -12.56 4.27
N ASN A 177 -9.05 -12.10 3.33
CA ASN A 177 -8.12 -11.00 3.53
C ASN A 177 -8.75 -9.61 3.27
N GLY A 178 -10.07 -9.56 3.04
CA GLY A 178 -10.78 -8.32 2.70
C GLY A 178 -10.44 -7.79 1.31
N CYS A 179 -10.00 -8.67 0.39
CA CYS A 179 -9.70 -8.33 -1.00
C CYS A 179 -10.91 -8.56 -1.92
N PRO A 180 -10.98 -7.88 -3.07
CA PRO A 180 -12.02 -8.14 -4.07
C PRO A 180 -11.98 -9.60 -4.54
N ALA A 181 -13.13 -10.21 -4.78
CA ALA A 181 -13.21 -11.57 -5.32
C ALA A 181 -12.86 -11.65 -6.81
N GLU A 182 -13.04 -10.55 -7.52
CA GLU A 182 -12.86 -10.42 -8.96
C GLU A 182 -11.88 -9.30 -9.27
N TRP A 183 -11.23 -9.40 -10.43
CA TRP A 183 -10.24 -8.42 -10.86
C TRP A 183 -10.86 -7.01 -10.89
N PRO A 184 -10.33 -6.04 -10.13
CA PRO A 184 -10.95 -4.73 -10.04
C PRO A 184 -10.92 -3.96 -11.36
N THR A 185 -12.07 -3.38 -11.72
CA THR A 185 -12.20 -2.43 -12.81
C THR A 185 -12.15 -1.00 -12.30
N ILE A 186 -12.09 -0.03 -13.22
CA ILE A 186 -12.12 1.39 -12.88
C ILE A 186 -13.53 1.93 -13.01
N ASP A 187 -13.91 2.74 -12.03
CA ASP A 187 -15.17 3.46 -12.07
C ASP A 187 -15.09 4.64 -13.04
N LYS A 188 -16.10 4.74 -13.92
CA LYS A 188 -16.22 5.83 -14.88
C LYS A 188 -17.61 6.44 -14.85
N LYS A 189 -17.65 7.75 -14.64
CA LYS A 189 -18.86 8.57 -14.72
C LYS A 189 -19.18 8.91 -16.18
N ALA A 190 -20.47 8.99 -16.51
CA ALA A 190 -20.93 9.16 -17.89
C ALA A 190 -20.32 10.38 -18.58
N ALA A 191 -19.64 10.15 -19.71
CA ALA A 191 -19.03 11.19 -20.54
C ALA A 191 -19.80 11.36 -21.86
N ASN A 192 -20.24 12.58 -22.15
CA ASN A 192 -21.10 12.86 -23.32
C ASN A 192 -20.80 14.21 -23.99
N LYS A 193 -19.64 14.80 -23.70
CA LYS A 193 -19.22 16.10 -24.23
C LYS A 193 -17.98 15.93 -25.07
N ASP A 194 -17.96 16.46 -26.29
CA ASP A 194 -16.77 16.36 -27.13
C ASP A 194 -15.57 17.04 -26.47
N ASN A 195 -14.40 16.42 -26.62
CA ASN A 195 -13.14 16.99 -26.21
C ASN A 195 -12.84 18.25 -27.05
N PRO A 196 -12.64 19.42 -26.45
CA PRO A 196 -12.40 20.67 -27.20
C PRO A 196 -11.00 20.76 -27.81
N ILE A 197 -10.07 19.89 -27.40
CA ILE A 197 -8.69 19.93 -27.86
C ILE A 197 -8.47 18.84 -28.92
N PRO A 198 -8.04 19.19 -30.16
CA PRO A 198 -7.82 18.22 -31.23
C PRO A 198 -6.69 17.23 -30.94
N GLU A 199 -6.75 16.04 -31.53
CA GLU A 199 -5.71 14.99 -31.41
C GLU A 199 -4.31 15.47 -31.82
N ALA A 200 -4.21 16.36 -32.80
CA ALA A 200 -2.94 16.95 -33.24
C ALA A 200 -2.21 17.74 -32.14
N VAL A 201 -2.92 18.12 -31.06
CA VAL A 201 -2.40 18.95 -29.96
C VAL A 201 -2.14 18.10 -28.71
N ILE A 202 -3.07 17.21 -28.35
CA ILE A 202 -3.00 16.43 -27.09
C ILE A 202 -2.60 14.96 -27.30
N GLY A 203 -2.41 14.54 -28.54
CA GLY A 203 -2.19 13.15 -28.93
C GLY A 203 -3.49 12.47 -29.33
N ALA A 204 -3.36 11.31 -30.00
CA ALA A 204 -4.48 10.50 -30.43
C ALA A 204 -5.39 10.15 -29.24
N TYR A 205 -6.70 10.24 -29.46
CA TYR A 205 -7.66 9.79 -28.49
C TYR A 205 -7.53 8.28 -28.29
N ARG A 206 -7.73 7.86 -27.05
CA ARG A 206 -7.74 6.45 -26.69
C ARG A 206 -9.16 5.94 -26.67
N ASP A 207 -9.34 4.77 -27.26
CA ASP A 207 -10.57 4.01 -27.14
C ASP A 207 -10.74 3.54 -25.68
N GLU A 208 -11.98 3.44 -25.22
CA GLU A 208 -12.32 3.00 -23.88
C GLU A 208 -12.12 1.48 -23.71
N GLU A 209 -12.20 0.73 -24.81
CA GLU A 209 -12.00 -0.71 -24.86
C GLU A 209 -10.52 -1.10 -24.86
N VAL A 210 -9.59 -0.15 -25.04
CA VAL A 210 -8.15 -0.46 -25.05
C VAL A 210 -7.67 -0.73 -23.62
N GLN A 211 -7.20 -1.96 -23.42
CA GLN A 211 -6.68 -2.46 -22.15
C GLN A 211 -5.23 -2.94 -22.31
N VAL A 212 -4.44 -2.75 -21.27
CA VAL A 212 -3.05 -3.22 -21.17
C VAL A 212 -3.02 -4.45 -20.28
N VAL A 213 -2.48 -5.56 -20.79
CA VAL A 213 -2.29 -6.78 -20.00
C VAL A 213 -1.35 -6.53 -18.84
N VAL A 214 -1.71 -7.05 -17.65
CA VAL A 214 -0.83 -6.88 -16.48
C VAL A 214 0.36 -7.82 -16.50
N ASP A 215 0.24 -8.94 -17.19
CA ASP A 215 1.30 -9.92 -17.35
C ASP A 215 1.31 -10.48 -18.77
N ALA A 216 2.34 -10.10 -19.53
CA ALA A 216 2.53 -10.52 -20.92
C ALA A 216 3.14 -11.93 -21.06
N ARG A 217 3.44 -12.63 -19.95
CA ARG A 217 4.07 -13.96 -19.99
C ARG A 217 3.03 -15.01 -20.40
N ARG A 218 3.42 -15.91 -21.31
CA ARG A 218 2.57 -17.05 -21.73
C ARG A 218 2.36 -18.09 -20.63
N ARG A 219 3.40 -18.27 -19.81
CA ARG A 219 3.44 -19.08 -18.58
C ARG A 219 4.55 -18.49 -17.73
N TYR A 220 4.38 -18.49 -16.42
CA TYR A 220 5.50 -18.24 -15.52
C TYR A 220 6.00 -19.53 -14.91
N HIS A 221 7.32 -19.64 -14.76
CA HIS A 221 7.97 -20.79 -14.15
C HIS A 221 7.90 -20.65 -12.62
N ASP A 222 7.06 -21.45 -11.97
CA ASP A 222 7.20 -21.74 -10.56
C ASP A 222 8.11 -22.96 -10.42
N PRO A 223 9.34 -22.83 -9.88
CA PRO A 223 10.24 -23.97 -9.67
C PRO A 223 9.66 -25.08 -8.80
N THR A 224 8.66 -24.75 -7.97
CA THR A 224 8.03 -25.66 -7.01
C THR A 224 6.70 -26.23 -7.49
N LYS A 225 5.99 -25.54 -8.41
CA LYS A 225 4.65 -25.93 -8.90
C LYS A 225 4.54 -26.15 -10.41
N GLY A 226 5.62 -25.93 -11.17
CA GLY A 226 5.61 -26.02 -12.63
C GLY A 226 5.14 -24.73 -13.31
N ALA A 227 4.63 -24.85 -14.54
CA ALA A 227 4.23 -23.69 -15.33
C ALA A 227 2.79 -23.25 -14.98
N ALA A 228 2.63 -22.02 -14.50
CA ALA A 228 1.31 -21.44 -14.21
C ALA A 228 0.56 -21.04 -15.52
N PRO A 229 -0.79 -20.95 -15.51
CA PRO A 229 -1.58 -20.49 -16.65
C PRO A 229 -1.21 -19.06 -17.08
N ALA A 230 -1.54 -18.71 -18.33
CA ALA A 230 -1.41 -17.34 -18.81
C ALA A 230 -2.39 -16.41 -18.08
N ALA A 231 -1.97 -15.18 -17.83
CA ALA A 231 -2.75 -14.17 -17.09
C ALA A 231 -3.28 -13.05 -18.00
N TRP A 232 -3.50 -13.36 -19.28
CA TRP A 232 -3.79 -12.36 -20.31
C TRP A 232 -5.15 -11.67 -20.14
N ASP A 233 -6.06 -12.29 -19.41
CA ASP A 233 -7.39 -11.74 -19.12
C ASP A 233 -7.35 -10.65 -18.04
N LEU A 234 -6.25 -10.59 -17.25
CA LEU A 234 -6.06 -9.55 -16.26
C LEU A 234 -5.48 -8.32 -16.95
N THR A 235 -6.27 -7.25 -16.99
CA THR A 235 -5.94 -6.06 -17.77
C THR A 235 -6.24 -4.76 -17.01
N ILE A 236 -5.62 -3.67 -17.44
CA ILE A 236 -5.78 -2.33 -16.89
C ILE A 236 -6.01 -1.34 -18.04
N PRO A 237 -6.98 -0.42 -17.96
CA PRO A 237 -7.25 0.56 -19.02
C PRO A 237 -6.04 1.43 -19.37
N GLU A 238 -5.83 1.68 -20.67
CA GLU A 238 -4.79 2.59 -21.14
C GLU A 238 -5.14 4.05 -20.80
N ALA A 239 -4.19 4.79 -20.25
CA ALA A 239 -4.34 6.19 -19.95
C ALA A 239 -4.13 7.06 -21.21
N GLY A 240 -5.00 8.04 -21.40
CA GLY A 240 -4.82 9.04 -22.45
C GLY A 240 -6.05 9.90 -22.67
N PRO A 241 -5.97 10.91 -23.54
CA PRO A 241 -7.11 11.75 -23.84
C PRO A 241 -8.25 10.93 -24.44
N ARG A 242 -9.48 11.27 -24.08
CA ARG A 242 -10.69 10.65 -24.64
C ARG A 242 -11.40 11.63 -25.55
N ALA A 243 -12.12 11.10 -26.55
CA ALA A 243 -12.96 11.90 -27.43
C ALA A 243 -14.14 12.53 -26.69
N LEU A 244 -14.67 11.83 -25.67
CA LEU A 244 -15.78 12.28 -24.84
C LEU A 244 -15.31 12.58 -23.41
N LEU A 245 -15.78 13.70 -22.89
CA LEU A 245 -15.51 14.23 -21.56
C LEU A 245 -16.79 14.24 -20.71
N ARG A 246 -16.61 14.08 -19.40
CA ARG A 246 -17.66 14.23 -18.37
C ARG A 246 -17.91 15.69 -18.08
N TYR A 247 -16.86 16.49 -17.97
CA TYR A 247 -16.95 17.88 -17.54
C TYR A 247 -17.11 18.82 -18.75
N PRO A 248 -18.24 19.55 -18.83
CA PRO A 248 -18.66 20.26 -20.04
C PRO A 248 -17.93 21.58 -20.27
N ARG A 249 -18.17 22.13 -21.48
CA ARG A 249 -17.59 23.36 -22.00
C ARG A 249 -18.15 24.66 -21.37
N ASN A 250 -19.28 24.62 -20.65
CA ASN A 250 -19.96 25.82 -20.13
C ASN A 250 -20.32 25.69 -18.65
N ARG A 251 -19.33 25.42 -17.80
CA ARG A 251 -19.53 25.43 -16.35
C ARG A 251 -18.27 25.85 -15.61
N ARG A 252 -18.48 26.10 -14.33
CA ARG A 252 -17.41 26.19 -13.34
C ARG A 252 -16.90 24.79 -13.00
N LEU A 253 -15.59 24.57 -13.15
CA LEU A 253 -14.88 23.37 -12.73
C LEU A 253 -14.01 23.70 -11.51
N GLU A 254 -14.28 23.05 -10.39
CA GLU A 254 -13.52 23.15 -9.16
C GLU A 254 -12.56 21.97 -9.01
N VAL A 255 -11.27 22.27 -8.97
CA VAL A 255 -10.22 21.26 -8.86
C VAL A 255 -9.48 21.42 -7.55
N GLY A 256 -9.34 20.33 -6.81
CA GLY A 256 -8.50 20.22 -5.62
C GLY A 256 -7.18 19.51 -5.93
N ILE A 257 -6.07 20.02 -5.41
CA ILE A 257 -4.76 19.36 -5.43
C ILE A 257 -4.22 19.33 -4.01
N LEU A 258 -3.79 18.16 -3.55
CA LEU A 258 -3.09 18.01 -2.28
C LEU A 258 -1.84 17.14 -2.42
N VAL A 259 -0.85 17.39 -1.57
CA VAL A 259 0.41 16.64 -1.54
C VAL A 259 0.61 16.09 -0.13
N SER A 260 0.50 14.78 0.02
CA SER A 260 0.55 14.10 1.32
C SER A 260 1.85 13.31 1.54
N GLY A 261 2.25 13.17 2.80
CA GLY A 261 3.48 12.50 3.22
C GLY A 261 4.71 13.40 3.15
N GLY A 262 5.90 12.80 3.16
CA GLY A 262 7.15 13.57 3.04
C GLY A 262 7.47 13.98 1.59
N ILE A 263 8.32 14.99 1.45
CA ILE A 263 8.78 15.50 0.15
C ILE A 263 9.58 14.44 -0.64
N ALA A 264 9.56 14.59 -1.96
CA ALA A 264 10.28 13.81 -2.95
C ALA A 264 10.58 14.70 -4.17
N PRO A 265 11.67 14.47 -4.91
CA PRO A 265 11.95 15.17 -6.16
C PRO A 265 10.82 14.97 -7.18
N GLY A 266 10.42 16.02 -7.90
CA GLY A 266 9.43 15.92 -8.99
C GLY A 266 7.98 16.30 -8.62
N ILE A 267 7.66 16.55 -7.35
CA ILE A 267 6.29 16.99 -6.94
C ILE A 267 5.83 18.22 -7.72
N ASN A 268 6.70 19.23 -7.84
CA ASN A 268 6.39 20.46 -8.55
C ASN A 268 6.15 20.23 -10.05
N ALA A 269 6.82 19.24 -10.63
CA ALA A 269 6.65 18.84 -12.02
C ALA A 269 5.26 18.19 -12.24
N VAL A 270 4.79 17.36 -11.30
CA VAL A 270 3.42 16.83 -11.32
C VAL A 270 2.40 17.97 -11.27
N ILE A 271 2.52 18.88 -10.30
CA ILE A 271 1.59 20.01 -10.15
C ILE A 271 1.59 20.88 -11.41
N ALA A 272 2.76 21.12 -12.01
CA ALA A 272 2.88 21.84 -13.26
C ALA A 272 2.17 21.13 -14.42
N GLY A 273 2.27 19.79 -14.52
CA GLY A 273 1.57 18.98 -15.51
C GLY A 273 0.05 19.05 -15.37
N ILE A 274 -0.46 18.91 -14.15
CA ILE A 274 -1.91 19.03 -13.85
C ILE A 274 -2.42 20.42 -14.26
N LEU A 275 -1.75 21.48 -13.79
CA LEU A 275 -2.15 22.85 -14.10
C LEU A 275 -2.06 23.15 -15.59
N ALA A 276 -1.01 22.67 -16.27
CA ALA A 276 -0.84 22.90 -17.71
C ALA A 276 -2.01 22.30 -18.49
N ARG A 277 -2.36 21.04 -18.23
CA ARG A 277 -3.43 20.39 -18.98
C ARG A 277 -4.80 20.98 -18.70
N HIS A 278 -5.11 21.35 -17.45
CA HIS A 278 -6.36 22.06 -17.16
C HIS A 278 -6.43 23.44 -17.82
N GLU A 279 -5.31 24.19 -17.86
CA GLU A 279 -5.25 25.45 -18.59
C GLU A 279 -5.42 25.24 -20.11
N ASP A 280 -4.88 24.16 -20.69
CA ASP A 280 -5.11 23.82 -22.10
C ASP A 280 -6.62 23.59 -22.37
N TYR A 281 -7.31 22.81 -21.52
CA TYR A 281 -8.76 22.60 -21.63
C TYR A 281 -9.56 23.90 -21.51
N ARG A 282 -9.18 24.79 -20.59
CA ARG A 282 -9.79 26.12 -20.44
C ARG A 282 -9.59 26.96 -21.70
N ASP A 283 -8.34 27.10 -22.15
CA ASP A 283 -7.97 27.99 -23.23
C ASP A 283 -8.62 27.56 -24.55
N TRP A 284 -8.66 26.25 -24.83
CA TRP A 284 -9.38 25.70 -25.98
C TRP A 284 -10.89 25.90 -25.88
N SER A 285 -11.48 25.71 -24.69
CA SER A 285 -12.90 25.96 -24.48
C SER A 285 -13.28 27.41 -24.77
N HIS A 286 -12.48 28.38 -24.30
CA HIS A 286 -12.69 29.80 -24.57
C HIS A 286 -12.52 30.17 -26.04
N ARG A 287 -11.51 29.63 -26.73
CA ARG A 287 -11.32 29.87 -28.18
C ARG A 287 -12.52 29.39 -29.00
N ASN A 288 -13.22 28.38 -28.51
CA ASN A 288 -14.43 27.83 -29.11
C ASN A 288 -15.72 28.51 -28.60
N GLY A 289 -15.62 29.71 -28.00
CA GLY A 289 -16.76 30.52 -27.59
C GLY A 289 -17.49 30.04 -26.33
N ASN A 290 -16.85 29.19 -25.52
CA ASN A 290 -17.49 28.62 -24.33
C ASN A 290 -17.09 29.36 -23.04
N ASP A 291 -18.04 29.43 -22.10
CA ASP A 291 -17.86 30.03 -20.78
C ASP A 291 -17.37 28.98 -19.78
N TYR A 292 -16.08 28.66 -19.87
CA TYR A 292 -15.41 27.69 -19.01
C TYR A 292 -14.68 28.40 -17.87
N VAL A 293 -15.09 28.15 -16.62
CA VAL A 293 -14.45 28.77 -15.45
C VAL A 293 -13.66 27.71 -14.68
N LEU A 294 -12.33 27.81 -14.73
CA LEU A 294 -11.44 26.93 -13.98
C LEU A 294 -11.04 27.55 -12.64
N ARG A 295 -11.26 26.84 -11.53
CA ARG A 295 -10.66 27.17 -10.23
C ARG A 295 -9.87 25.99 -9.70
N VAL A 296 -8.56 26.20 -9.54
CA VAL A 296 -7.67 25.18 -8.98
C VAL A 296 -7.20 25.61 -7.60
N HIS A 297 -7.56 24.79 -6.61
CA HIS A 297 -7.26 24.97 -5.20
C HIS A 297 -6.18 23.99 -4.77
N GLY A 298 -5.12 24.51 -4.16
CA GLY A 298 -4.15 23.73 -3.42
C GLY A 298 -4.53 23.68 -1.95
N TYR A 299 -4.67 22.48 -1.39
CA TYR A 299 -4.85 22.32 0.05
C TYR A 299 -3.49 22.37 0.74
N SER A 300 -3.22 23.45 1.46
CA SER A 300 -2.05 23.52 2.35
C SER A 300 -2.21 22.48 3.46
N GLU A 301 -1.12 21.81 3.83
CA GLU A 301 -1.14 20.75 4.85
C GLU A 301 -1.98 19.54 4.46
N ALA A 302 -2.10 19.27 3.15
CA ALA A 302 -2.66 18.05 2.61
C ALA A 302 -4.06 17.73 3.17
N PHE A 303 -4.26 16.50 3.67
CA PHE A 303 -5.51 16.08 4.30
C PHE A 303 -5.76 16.78 5.64
N SER A 304 -4.72 17.18 6.39
CA SER A 304 -4.89 17.90 7.66
C SER A 304 -5.59 19.25 7.43
N GLY A 305 -5.28 19.92 6.31
CA GLY A 305 -6.01 21.13 5.89
C GLY A 305 -7.49 20.90 5.52
N LEU A 306 -7.87 19.66 5.17
CA LEU A 306 -9.26 19.27 4.97
C LEU A 306 -9.96 18.86 6.27
N LEU A 307 -9.20 18.50 7.31
CA LEU A 307 -9.73 18.11 8.62
C LEU A 307 -10.00 19.33 9.51
N HIS A 308 -9.08 20.29 9.54
CA HIS A 308 -9.18 21.46 10.43
C HIS A 308 -9.82 22.65 9.74
N GLU A 309 -10.84 23.26 10.35
CA GLU A 309 -11.43 24.50 9.85
C GLU A 309 -10.42 25.66 9.86
N GLY A 310 -10.54 26.59 8.92
CA GLY A 310 -9.70 27.79 8.85
C GLY A 310 -8.37 27.63 8.10
N VAL A 311 -7.98 26.41 7.69
CA VAL A 311 -6.78 26.22 6.86
C VAL A 311 -7.03 26.79 5.44
N PRO A 312 -6.19 27.72 4.96
CA PRO A 312 -6.44 28.43 3.71
C PRO A 312 -6.30 27.53 2.47
N ARG A 313 -7.26 27.66 1.55
CA ARG A 313 -7.14 27.11 0.19
C ARG A 313 -6.31 28.07 -0.67
N LEU A 314 -5.27 27.55 -1.30
CA LEU A 314 -4.35 28.36 -2.11
C LEU A 314 -4.76 28.31 -3.58
N ALA A 315 -5.01 29.48 -4.19
CA ALA A 315 -5.18 29.55 -5.63
C ALA A 315 -3.85 29.21 -6.33
N LEU A 316 -3.84 28.14 -7.13
CA LEU A 316 -2.66 27.70 -7.86
C LEU A 316 -2.56 28.38 -9.22
N LYS A 317 -1.33 28.78 -9.59
CA LYS A 317 -1.02 29.45 -10.86
C LYS A 317 0.03 28.68 -11.63
N LEU A 318 -0.23 28.36 -12.90
CA LEU A 318 0.69 27.60 -13.76
C LEU A 318 2.07 28.25 -13.88
N LYS A 319 2.15 29.59 -14.00
CA LYS A 319 3.43 30.31 -14.07
C LYS A 319 4.33 30.04 -12.86
N LYS A 320 3.75 29.91 -11.65
CA LYS A 320 4.50 29.60 -10.44
C LYS A 320 4.96 28.14 -10.44
N ALA A 321 4.07 27.21 -10.82
CA ALA A 321 4.39 25.79 -10.89
C ALA A 321 5.48 25.48 -11.93
N ARG A 322 5.40 26.04 -13.14
CA ARG A 322 6.42 25.87 -14.19
C ARG A 322 7.82 26.33 -13.72
N LYS A 323 7.90 27.44 -12.99
CA LYS A 323 9.18 27.93 -12.42
C LYS A 323 9.74 27.00 -11.33
N ALA A 324 8.88 26.25 -10.66
CA ALA A 324 9.25 25.33 -9.59
C ALA A 324 9.43 23.89 -10.08
N ALA A 325 9.06 23.55 -11.32
CA ALA A 325 9.03 22.17 -11.81
C ALA A 325 10.37 21.44 -11.69
N ASN A 326 11.48 22.16 -11.85
CA ASN A 326 12.85 21.63 -11.74
C ASN A 326 13.45 21.81 -10.34
N ARG A 327 12.69 22.32 -9.36
CA ARG A 327 13.16 22.53 -7.99
C ARG A 327 12.69 21.38 -7.09
N GLY A 328 13.52 21.04 -6.11
CA GLY A 328 13.12 20.15 -5.02
C GLY A 328 11.98 20.72 -4.15
N GLY A 329 11.46 19.88 -3.26
CA GLY A 329 10.35 20.24 -2.38
C GLY A 329 9.00 20.35 -3.10
N SER A 330 8.09 21.16 -2.55
CA SER A 330 6.73 21.32 -3.06
C SER A 330 6.25 22.77 -2.90
N ILE A 331 5.63 23.33 -3.93
CA ILE A 331 4.95 24.64 -3.86
C ILE A 331 3.71 24.62 -2.96
N LEU A 332 3.21 23.42 -2.63
CA LEU A 332 2.22 23.16 -1.61
C LEU A 332 2.93 22.59 -0.37
N ALA A 333 2.62 23.11 0.82
CA ALA A 333 3.09 22.47 2.05
C ALA A 333 2.58 21.02 2.10
N THR A 334 3.46 20.08 2.48
CA THR A 334 3.12 18.67 2.62
C THR A 334 2.79 18.36 4.07
N ALA A 335 1.81 17.50 4.32
CA ALA A 335 1.56 16.98 5.65
C ALA A 335 1.22 15.49 5.61
N ARG A 336 1.36 14.84 6.76
CA ARG A 336 0.85 13.49 6.98
C ARG A 336 -0.53 13.57 7.62
N ALA A 337 -1.32 12.54 7.41
CA ALA A 337 -2.60 12.36 8.10
C ALA A 337 -2.70 10.89 8.51
N ASP A 338 -1.89 10.53 9.49
CA ASP A 338 -1.78 9.14 9.96
C ASP A 338 -3.12 8.66 10.55
N GLU A 339 -3.98 9.57 11.02
CA GLU A 339 -5.34 9.26 11.48
C GLU A 339 -6.27 8.73 10.38
N LEU A 340 -5.96 8.95 9.10
CA LEU A 340 -6.70 8.33 7.98
C LEU A 340 -6.31 6.87 7.74
N LEU A 341 -5.24 6.41 8.40
CA LEU A 341 -4.68 5.07 8.27
C LEU A 341 -4.67 4.33 9.60
N ASP A 342 -5.29 4.91 10.62
CA ASP A 342 -5.36 4.35 11.96
C ASP A 342 -6.26 3.09 11.94
N VAL A 343 -5.59 1.93 11.93
CA VAL A 343 -6.25 0.61 12.00
C VAL A 343 -6.63 0.25 13.44
N GLU A 344 -5.98 0.84 14.43
CA GLU A 344 -6.26 0.61 15.86
C GLU A 344 -7.49 1.41 16.32
N ASN A 345 -7.74 2.56 15.69
CA ASN A 345 -8.94 3.38 15.93
C ASN A 345 -9.79 3.65 14.67
N PRO A 346 -10.56 2.65 14.22
CA PRO A 346 -11.37 2.74 13.01
C PRO A 346 -12.49 3.79 13.09
N LYS A 347 -13.02 4.07 14.29
CA LYS A 347 -14.02 5.14 14.49
C LYS A 347 -13.43 6.52 14.24
N ARG A 348 -12.19 6.76 14.70
CA ARG A 348 -11.46 8.01 14.43
C ARG A 348 -11.20 8.15 12.93
N ARG A 349 -10.74 7.08 12.28
CA ARG A 349 -10.53 7.03 10.83
C ARG A 349 -11.81 7.36 10.06
N ASP A 350 -12.92 6.72 10.43
CA ASP A 350 -14.21 6.91 9.77
C ASP A 350 -14.70 8.36 9.84
N LYS A 351 -14.65 8.96 11.04
CA LYS A 351 -15.01 10.37 11.26
C LYS A 351 -14.12 11.34 10.49
N ALA A 352 -12.81 11.06 10.42
CA ALA A 352 -11.86 11.87 9.68
C ALA A 352 -12.17 11.83 8.16
N LEU A 353 -12.44 10.64 7.62
CA LEU A 353 -12.85 10.46 6.22
C LEU A 353 -14.19 11.14 5.91
N GLU A 354 -15.17 11.03 6.81
CA GLU A 354 -16.45 11.74 6.72
C GLU A 354 -16.24 13.25 6.65
N THR A 355 -15.50 13.81 7.61
CA THR A 355 -15.18 15.26 7.66
C THR A 355 -14.53 15.76 6.37
N ILE A 356 -13.55 15.01 5.85
CA ILE A 356 -12.87 15.36 4.60
C ILE A 356 -13.84 15.31 3.42
N THR A 357 -14.62 14.23 3.31
CA THR A 357 -15.53 14.02 2.17
C THR A 357 -16.62 15.09 2.17
N ASP A 358 -17.25 15.34 3.31
CA ASP A 358 -18.30 16.35 3.45
C ASP A 358 -17.79 17.75 3.12
N ARG A 359 -16.56 18.06 3.52
CA ARG A 359 -15.92 19.33 3.17
C ARG A 359 -15.68 19.44 1.67
N LEU A 360 -15.21 18.38 1.00
CA LEU A 360 -15.01 18.39 -0.45
C LEU A 360 -16.34 18.57 -1.19
N ILE A 361 -17.40 17.91 -0.74
CA ILE A 361 -18.77 18.03 -1.28
C ILE A 361 -19.30 19.45 -1.08
N HIS A 362 -19.21 19.99 0.15
CA HIS A 362 -19.66 21.35 0.46
C HIS A 362 -18.89 22.42 -0.33
N GLN A 363 -17.59 22.18 -0.58
CA GLN A 363 -16.77 23.04 -1.42
C GLN A 363 -17.02 22.87 -2.92
N GLN A 364 -17.89 21.94 -3.32
CA GLN A 364 -18.25 21.62 -4.70
C GLN A 364 -17.04 21.23 -5.54
N ILE A 365 -16.06 20.52 -4.95
CA ILE A 365 -14.92 20.00 -5.70
C ILE A 365 -15.43 18.98 -6.73
N ASP A 366 -14.99 19.12 -7.97
CA ASP A 366 -15.32 18.19 -9.05
C ASP A 366 -14.24 17.12 -9.19
N ILE A 367 -12.97 17.51 -9.07
CA ILE A 367 -11.83 16.60 -9.20
C ILE A 367 -10.85 16.85 -8.07
N LEU A 368 -10.46 15.79 -7.36
CA LEU A 368 -9.42 15.80 -6.35
C LEU A 368 -8.21 15.00 -6.83
N TYR A 369 -7.07 15.66 -6.97
CA TYR A 369 -5.78 15.02 -7.19
C TYR A 369 -5.02 14.83 -5.87
N VAL A 370 -4.72 13.59 -5.54
CA VAL A 370 -3.94 13.19 -4.37
C VAL A 370 -2.55 12.77 -4.82
N ILE A 371 -1.54 13.60 -4.53
CA ILE A 371 -0.13 13.30 -4.82
C ILE A 371 0.51 12.74 -3.54
N GLY A 372 0.87 11.46 -3.51
CA GLY A 372 1.20 10.84 -2.24
C GLY A 372 1.75 9.41 -2.31
N GLY A 373 2.20 8.90 -1.16
CA GLY A 373 2.68 7.53 -1.02
C GLY A 373 1.53 6.52 -0.92
N ASP A 374 1.84 5.28 -0.57
CA ASP A 374 0.85 4.22 -0.34
C ASP A 374 -0.27 4.64 0.63
N GLY A 375 0.08 5.22 1.79
CA GLY A 375 -0.91 5.72 2.74
C GLY A 375 -1.84 6.80 2.16
N SER A 376 -1.33 7.61 1.22
CA SER A 376 -2.16 8.59 0.54
C SER A 376 -3.07 7.96 -0.52
N MET A 377 -2.62 6.90 -1.21
CA MET A 377 -3.45 6.14 -2.15
C MET A 377 -4.60 5.42 -1.41
N ARG A 378 -4.32 4.89 -0.21
CA ARG A 378 -5.35 4.34 0.69
C ARG A 378 -6.39 5.39 1.09
N ALA A 379 -5.94 6.57 1.53
CA ALA A 379 -6.85 7.66 1.84
C ALA A 379 -7.65 8.13 0.62
N ALA A 380 -7.03 8.20 -0.56
CA ALA A 380 -7.72 8.53 -1.80
C ALA A 380 -8.83 7.52 -2.13
N HIS A 381 -8.55 6.21 -2.02
CA HIS A 381 -9.54 5.16 -2.23
C HIS A 381 -10.71 5.31 -1.26
N ALA A 382 -10.40 5.49 0.03
CA ALA A 382 -11.41 5.65 1.07
C ALA A 382 -12.33 6.85 0.83
N ILE A 383 -11.77 7.99 0.41
CA ILE A 383 -12.54 9.18 0.04
C ILE A 383 -13.39 8.92 -1.21
N ALA A 384 -12.86 8.23 -2.23
CA ALA A 384 -13.59 7.91 -3.44
C ALA A 384 -14.81 7.02 -3.15
N ARG A 385 -14.61 5.95 -2.34
CA ARG A 385 -15.68 5.06 -1.89
C ARG A 385 -16.76 5.80 -1.11
N ARG A 386 -16.37 6.70 -0.21
CA ARG A 386 -17.32 7.49 0.58
C ARG A 386 -18.06 8.53 -0.26
N ALA A 387 -17.38 9.17 -1.20
CA ALA A 387 -18.02 10.07 -2.16
C ALA A 387 -19.09 9.33 -2.99
N GLU A 388 -18.79 8.11 -3.45
CA GLU A 388 -19.77 7.28 -4.16
C GLU A 388 -20.99 6.92 -3.28
N VAL A 389 -20.77 6.51 -2.02
CA VAL A 389 -21.85 6.22 -1.07
C VAL A 389 -22.73 7.45 -0.81
N ASN A 390 -22.14 8.64 -0.81
CA ASN A 390 -22.86 9.92 -0.66
C ASN A 390 -23.45 10.43 -1.99
N GLU A 391 -23.46 9.61 -3.05
CA GLU A 391 -23.93 9.96 -4.40
C GLU A 391 -23.25 11.24 -4.95
N SER A 392 -22.00 11.47 -4.55
CA SER A 392 -21.23 12.64 -4.92
C SER A 392 -20.55 12.48 -6.28
N ASP A 393 -20.56 13.57 -7.03
CA ASP A 393 -19.96 13.62 -8.37
C ASP A 393 -18.44 13.90 -8.37
N ILE A 394 -17.77 13.91 -7.21
CA ILE A 394 -16.31 14.08 -7.10
C ILE A 394 -15.56 12.93 -7.79
N SER A 395 -14.60 13.25 -8.66
CA SER A 395 -13.61 12.30 -9.15
C SER A 395 -12.33 12.37 -8.32
N VAL A 396 -11.87 11.24 -7.81
CA VAL A 396 -10.64 11.16 -7.01
C VAL A 396 -9.55 10.44 -7.81
N VAL A 397 -8.39 11.08 -7.92
CA VAL A 397 -7.26 10.59 -8.73
C VAL A 397 -5.98 10.55 -7.90
N GLY A 398 -5.36 9.38 -7.82
CA GLY A 398 -4.07 9.16 -7.18
C GLY A 398 -2.90 9.40 -8.14
N ILE A 399 -1.81 9.99 -7.63
CA ILE A 399 -0.53 10.11 -8.36
C ILE A 399 0.60 9.62 -7.44
N PRO A 400 1.34 8.56 -7.83
CA PRO A 400 2.23 7.82 -6.93
C PRO A 400 3.52 8.58 -6.64
N LYS A 401 3.63 9.13 -5.43
CA LYS A 401 4.80 9.84 -4.91
C LYS A 401 5.51 9.04 -3.83
N THR A 402 6.63 8.41 -4.20
CA THR A 402 7.54 7.75 -3.26
C THR A 402 8.97 7.73 -3.82
N MET A 403 9.97 7.89 -2.96
CA MET A 403 11.38 7.67 -3.33
C MET A 403 11.79 6.21 -3.12
N ASP A 404 10.94 5.40 -2.49
CA ASP A 404 11.27 4.02 -2.11
C ASP A 404 10.83 3.02 -3.21
N ASN A 405 10.08 3.49 -4.22
CA ASN A 405 9.49 2.67 -5.29
C ASN A 405 8.67 1.48 -4.77
N ASP A 406 7.90 1.71 -3.70
CA ASP A 406 7.23 0.70 -2.87
C ASP A 406 5.70 0.66 -3.05
N ILE A 407 5.15 1.43 -3.99
CA ILE A 407 3.73 1.38 -4.35
C ILE A 407 3.52 0.29 -5.39
N LEU A 408 2.50 -0.56 -5.19
CA LEU A 408 2.13 -1.60 -6.17
C LEU A 408 1.68 -0.97 -7.50
N TRP A 409 1.87 -1.72 -8.58
CA TRP A 409 1.47 -1.32 -9.95
C TRP A 409 2.19 -0.08 -10.45
N VAL A 410 3.32 0.24 -9.82
CA VAL A 410 4.23 1.30 -10.22
C VAL A 410 5.55 0.63 -10.58
N TRP A 411 5.88 0.56 -11.87
CA TRP A 411 7.19 0.06 -12.28
C TRP A 411 8.30 0.93 -11.68
N GLN A 412 8.14 2.25 -11.84
CA GLN A 412 9.04 3.27 -11.31
C GLN A 412 8.23 4.48 -10.84
N SER A 413 8.36 4.85 -9.58
CA SER A 413 7.79 6.09 -9.03
C SER A 413 8.65 7.30 -9.39
N PHE A 414 8.01 8.48 -9.53
CA PHE A 414 8.79 9.70 -9.70
C PHE A 414 9.55 10.04 -8.42
N GLY A 415 10.79 10.50 -8.57
CA GLY A 415 11.71 10.84 -7.48
C GLY A 415 12.60 9.68 -7.05
N PHE A 416 12.27 8.43 -7.43
CA PHE A 416 13.09 7.25 -7.14
C PHE A 416 14.46 7.32 -7.83
N LEU A 417 14.50 7.59 -9.15
CA LEU A 417 15.77 7.67 -9.87
C LEU A 417 16.65 8.81 -9.36
N SER A 418 16.05 9.99 -9.10
CA SER A 418 16.79 11.10 -8.47
C SER A 418 17.42 10.69 -7.13
N ALA A 419 16.67 9.96 -6.29
CA ALA A 419 17.18 9.48 -5.01
C ALA A 419 18.33 8.46 -5.19
N VAL A 420 18.21 7.53 -6.13
CA VAL A 420 19.25 6.54 -6.47
C VAL A 420 20.51 7.23 -7.00
N GLU A 421 20.37 8.21 -7.90
CA GLU A 421 21.51 8.98 -8.45
C GLU A 421 22.28 9.70 -7.34
N PHE A 422 21.57 10.35 -6.41
CA PHE A 422 22.21 10.98 -5.26
C PHE A 422 22.88 9.94 -4.36
N ALA A 423 22.19 8.86 -4.01
CA ALA A 423 22.71 7.81 -3.13
C ALA A 423 23.99 7.19 -3.72
N LYS A 424 24.00 6.87 -5.02
CA LYS A 424 25.19 6.43 -5.75
C LYS A 424 26.33 7.44 -5.61
N ARG A 425 26.07 8.73 -5.83
CA ARG A 425 27.10 9.78 -5.73
C ARG A 425 27.68 9.86 -4.32
N ALA A 426 26.83 9.81 -3.30
CA ALA A 426 27.26 9.81 -1.90
C ALA A 426 28.14 8.58 -1.59
N ILE A 427 27.73 7.40 -2.04
CA ILE A 427 28.51 6.15 -1.90
C ILE A 427 29.89 6.30 -2.56
N LEU A 428 29.98 6.80 -3.79
CA LEU A 428 31.26 6.94 -4.49
C LEU A 428 32.19 7.97 -3.83
N GLN A 429 31.65 9.07 -3.32
CA GLN A 429 32.41 10.06 -2.58
C GLN A 429 32.96 9.49 -1.27
N LEU A 430 32.12 8.76 -0.53
CA LEU A 430 32.53 8.09 0.71
C LEU A 430 33.50 6.93 0.43
N HIS A 431 33.35 6.21 -0.68
CA HIS A 431 34.30 5.20 -1.13
C HIS A 431 35.70 5.81 -1.37
N THR A 432 35.76 6.99 -2.01
CA THR A 432 37.02 7.72 -2.21
C THR A 432 37.67 8.10 -0.87
N GLU A 433 36.88 8.57 0.09
CA GLU A 433 37.34 8.91 1.45
C GLU A 433 37.91 7.69 2.20
N VAL A 434 37.17 6.56 2.19
CA VAL A 434 37.59 5.36 2.95
C VAL A 434 38.74 4.61 2.30
N THR A 435 38.91 4.70 0.98
CA THR A 435 40.06 4.10 0.29
C THR A 435 41.33 4.93 0.47
N SER A 436 41.20 6.27 0.56
CA SER A 436 42.33 7.18 0.80
C SER A 436 42.80 7.18 2.25
N ASN A 437 41.90 6.98 3.20
CA ASN A 437 42.20 6.86 4.62
C ASN A 437 41.41 5.67 5.20
N PRO A 438 42.04 4.47 5.20
CA PRO A 438 41.41 3.20 5.50
C PRO A 438 40.54 3.20 6.75
N ARG A 439 39.23 3.07 6.52
CA ARG A 439 38.18 2.96 7.54
C ARG A 439 36.97 2.27 6.93
N LEU A 440 36.03 1.82 7.76
CA LEU A 440 34.73 1.35 7.27
C LEU A 440 33.73 2.52 7.31
N CYS A 441 32.93 2.70 6.27
CA CYS A 441 31.78 3.61 6.31
C CYS A 441 30.47 2.81 6.22
N VAL A 442 29.56 3.09 7.15
CA VAL A 442 28.21 2.54 7.21
C VAL A 442 27.23 3.64 6.79
N ILE A 443 26.53 3.45 5.67
CA ILE A 443 25.67 4.46 5.04
C ILE A 443 24.21 4.04 5.17
N GLN A 444 23.41 4.78 5.93
CA GLN A 444 21.98 4.52 6.02
C GLN A 444 21.21 5.33 4.97
N LEU A 445 20.49 4.63 4.10
CA LEU A 445 19.64 5.22 3.05
C LEU A 445 18.16 4.95 3.34
N PHE A 446 17.28 5.60 2.57
CA PHE A 446 15.85 5.34 2.59
C PHE A 446 15.48 3.90 2.22
N GLY A 447 14.29 3.49 2.63
CA GLY A 447 13.76 2.15 2.47
C GLY A 447 13.15 1.64 3.77
N SER A 448 11.93 2.07 4.09
CA SER A 448 11.29 1.66 5.35
C SER A 448 10.70 0.26 5.30
N ASP A 449 10.11 -0.12 4.17
CA ASP A 449 9.46 -1.44 4.00
C ASP A 449 10.04 -2.18 2.78
N SER A 450 10.84 -1.49 1.95
CA SER A 450 11.50 -2.04 0.78
C SER A 450 12.95 -1.58 0.62
N GLY A 451 13.76 -2.41 -0.02
CA GLY A 451 15.19 -2.20 -0.22
C GLY A 451 15.59 -1.60 -1.58
N PHE A 452 14.66 -1.05 -2.37
CA PHE A 452 14.95 -0.68 -3.76
C PHE A 452 16.05 0.38 -3.89
N VAL A 453 16.02 1.44 -3.08
CA VAL A 453 17.03 2.52 -3.13
C VAL A 453 18.41 1.97 -2.80
N VAL A 454 18.53 1.22 -1.71
CA VAL A 454 19.79 0.57 -1.28
C VAL A 454 20.31 -0.36 -2.36
N SER A 455 19.45 -1.24 -2.87
CA SER A 455 19.82 -2.24 -3.88
C SER A 455 20.30 -1.59 -5.18
N HIS A 456 19.57 -0.59 -5.69
CA HIS A 456 19.94 0.12 -6.92
C HIS A 456 21.21 0.95 -6.72
N ALA A 457 21.35 1.66 -5.61
CA ALA A 457 22.53 2.47 -5.32
C ALA A 457 23.77 1.59 -5.15
N ALA A 458 23.66 0.45 -4.46
CA ALA A 458 24.74 -0.51 -4.30
C ALA A 458 25.20 -1.05 -5.66
N LEU A 459 24.27 -1.59 -6.46
CA LEU A 459 24.57 -2.13 -7.79
C LEU A 459 25.13 -1.08 -8.75
N ALA A 460 24.54 0.11 -8.79
CA ALA A 460 24.98 1.20 -9.68
C ALA A 460 26.32 1.82 -9.26
N SER A 461 26.71 1.69 -8.00
CA SER A 461 28.00 2.15 -7.50
C SER A 461 29.12 1.15 -7.77
N GLY A 462 28.84 -0.16 -7.64
CA GLY A 462 29.82 -1.24 -7.82
C GLY A 462 30.93 -1.29 -6.76
N VAL A 463 30.81 -0.54 -5.65
CA VAL A 463 31.89 -0.39 -4.64
C VAL A 463 31.47 -0.79 -3.22
N CYS A 464 30.22 -1.17 -3.00
CA CYS A 464 29.73 -1.60 -1.69
C CYS A 464 30.25 -3.00 -1.34
N ASP A 465 30.70 -3.20 -0.11
CA ASP A 465 31.07 -4.51 0.44
C ASP A 465 29.85 -5.31 0.88
N ALA A 466 28.84 -4.64 1.42
CA ALA A 466 27.56 -5.23 1.79
C ALA A 466 26.40 -4.26 1.60
N ALA A 467 25.25 -4.79 1.17
CA ALA A 467 23.97 -4.13 1.11
C ALA A 467 22.97 -4.87 2.02
N LEU A 468 22.34 -4.14 2.94
CA LEU A 468 21.39 -4.67 3.92
C LEU A 468 20.02 -4.06 3.67
N ILE A 469 19.03 -4.90 3.38
CA ILE A 469 17.68 -4.47 3.01
C ILE A 469 16.61 -5.09 3.92
N PRO A 470 15.41 -4.48 4.06
CA PRO A 470 14.38 -4.98 4.97
C PRO A 470 13.82 -6.37 4.59
N GLU A 471 13.98 -6.79 3.33
CA GLU A 471 13.49 -8.07 2.82
C GLU A 471 14.38 -9.26 3.19
N VAL A 472 15.63 -9.00 3.56
CA VAL A 472 16.64 -10.03 3.82
C VAL A 472 17.08 -9.91 5.26
N ASP A 473 16.68 -10.88 6.07
CA ASP A 473 17.18 -10.99 7.43
C ASP A 473 18.67 -11.28 7.43
N PHE A 474 19.37 -10.82 8.47
CA PHE A 474 20.80 -11.04 8.62
C PHE A 474 21.18 -11.08 10.11
N ARG A 475 22.33 -11.67 10.39
CA ARG A 475 22.95 -11.70 11.72
C ARG A 475 24.22 -10.85 11.73
N LEU A 476 24.42 -10.09 12.80
CA LEU A 476 25.64 -9.28 12.97
C LEU A 476 26.88 -10.15 13.06
N SER A 477 26.77 -11.34 13.66
CA SER A 477 27.88 -12.31 13.73
C SER A 477 28.39 -12.72 12.34
N GLU A 478 27.49 -12.97 11.39
CA GLU A 478 27.83 -13.35 10.01
C GLU A 478 28.36 -12.15 9.21
N LEU A 479 27.66 -11.01 9.30
CA LEU A 479 28.10 -9.76 8.67
C LEU A 479 29.49 -9.35 9.13
N SER A 480 29.75 -9.42 10.44
CA SER A 480 31.04 -9.03 11.02
C SER A 480 32.16 -9.93 10.54
N ARG A 481 31.95 -11.26 10.54
CA ARG A 481 32.92 -12.22 10.00
C ARG A 481 33.27 -11.89 8.55
N TYR A 482 32.25 -11.75 7.70
CA TYR A 482 32.43 -11.43 6.29
C TYR A 482 33.21 -10.12 6.08
N ILE A 483 32.82 -9.04 6.76
CA ILE A 483 33.51 -7.74 6.63
C ILE A 483 34.95 -7.82 7.13
N CYS A 484 35.21 -8.46 8.29
CA CYS A 484 36.56 -8.65 8.81
C CYS A 484 37.44 -9.42 7.82
N ASP A 485 36.95 -10.54 7.28
CA ASP A 485 37.67 -11.36 6.31
C ASP A 485 38.01 -10.55 5.04
N ARG A 486 37.06 -9.76 4.53
CA ARG A 486 37.26 -8.92 3.34
C ARG A 486 38.28 -7.81 3.55
N LEU A 487 38.24 -7.15 4.70
CA LEU A 487 39.20 -6.11 5.04
C LEU A 487 40.61 -6.70 5.25
N GLN A 488 40.70 -7.84 5.93
CA GLN A 488 41.96 -8.57 6.11
C GLN A 488 42.53 -9.05 4.77
N GLU A 489 41.71 -9.64 3.90
CA GLU A 489 42.11 -10.09 2.57
C GLU A 489 42.71 -8.94 1.73
N ARG A 490 42.08 -7.74 1.76
CA ARG A 490 42.60 -6.56 1.07
C ARG A 490 43.95 -6.14 1.63
N ARG A 491 44.09 -6.14 2.95
CA ARG A 491 45.32 -5.76 3.64
C ARG A 491 46.47 -6.72 3.33
N ASP A 492 46.22 -8.03 3.39
CA ASP A 492 47.21 -9.07 3.08
C ASP A 492 47.71 -8.97 1.64
N LYS A 493 46.85 -8.50 0.73
CA LYS A 493 47.19 -8.24 -0.69
C LYS A 493 47.79 -6.85 -0.94
N ASN A 494 48.13 -6.09 0.11
CA ASN A 494 48.61 -4.71 0.03
C ASN A 494 47.69 -3.77 -0.78
N ARG A 495 46.38 -3.98 -0.70
CA ARG A 495 45.36 -3.11 -1.31
C ARG A 495 44.78 -2.16 -0.26
N PRO A 496 44.22 -1.00 -0.68
CA PRO A 496 43.44 -0.17 0.22
C PRO A 496 42.34 -0.99 0.90
N TYR A 497 42.38 -1.06 2.22
CA TYR A 497 41.48 -1.85 3.04
C TYR A 497 40.40 -0.98 3.69
N GLY A 498 39.91 0.02 2.95
CA GLY A 498 38.66 0.71 3.29
C GLY A 498 37.45 -0.14 2.93
N GLY A 499 36.30 0.12 3.53
CA GLY A 499 35.07 -0.60 3.17
C GLY A 499 33.79 0.23 3.25
N ILE A 500 32.76 -0.23 2.55
CA ILE A 500 31.44 0.41 2.47
C ILE A 500 30.34 -0.61 2.78
N VAL A 501 29.57 -0.36 3.83
CA VAL A 501 28.32 -1.07 4.11
C VAL A 501 27.17 -0.09 3.90
N VAL A 502 26.21 -0.44 3.08
CA VAL A 502 24.99 0.35 2.88
C VAL A 502 23.79 -0.40 3.46
N LEU A 503 22.93 0.30 4.19
CA LEU A 503 21.74 -0.30 4.81
C LEU A 503 20.51 0.57 4.64
N ALA A 504 19.35 -0.09 4.58
CA ALA A 504 18.06 0.55 4.66
C ALA A 504 17.73 0.95 6.11
N GLU A 505 16.77 1.86 6.27
CA GLU A 505 16.33 2.40 7.56
C GLU A 505 15.86 1.34 8.56
N THR A 506 15.31 0.22 8.06
CA THR A 506 14.72 -0.86 8.85
C THR A 506 15.47 -2.19 8.72
N ALA A 507 16.69 -2.18 8.18
CA ALA A 507 17.57 -3.33 8.17
C ALA A 507 18.13 -3.60 9.58
N ILE A 508 17.32 -4.21 10.44
CA ILE A 508 17.66 -4.55 11.83
C ILE A 508 18.17 -6.00 11.91
N PRO A 509 19.31 -6.29 12.55
CA PRO A 509 19.82 -7.67 12.64
C PRO A 509 18.96 -8.56 13.54
N LEU A 510 18.88 -9.86 13.25
CA LEU A 510 18.08 -10.83 14.04
C LEU A 510 18.66 -11.10 15.43
N ASP A 511 19.99 -11.10 15.56
CA ASP A 511 20.70 -11.40 16.79
C ASP A 511 20.97 -10.16 17.65
N TRP A 512 20.29 -9.03 17.39
CA TRP A 512 20.49 -7.74 18.06
C TRP A 512 20.46 -7.83 19.60
N ARG A 513 19.59 -8.67 20.17
CA ARG A 513 19.48 -8.90 21.62
C ARG A 513 20.78 -9.36 22.27
N ASN A 514 21.61 -10.11 21.53
CA ASN A 514 22.89 -10.61 22.03
C ASN A 514 23.91 -9.49 22.27
N TYR A 515 23.64 -8.30 21.73
CA TYR A 515 24.57 -7.18 21.72
C TYR A 515 24.15 -6.04 22.66
N ILE A 516 23.09 -6.18 23.46
CA ILE A 516 22.58 -5.09 24.32
C ILE A 516 23.07 -5.19 25.76
N GLY A 517 23.52 -4.04 26.28
CA GLY A 517 23.91 -3.82 27.68
C GLY A 517 22.72 -3.85 28.64
N LYS A 518 22.88 -4.43 29.83
CA LYS A 518 21.85 -4.27 30.89
C LYS A 518 21.96 -2.85 31.49
N ARG A 519 20.84 -2.32 31.98
CA ARG A 519 20.82 -1.04 32.72
C ARG A 519 21.71 -1.18 33.96
N GLY A 520 22.72 -0.32 34.09
CA GLY A 520 23.68 -0.35 35.21
C GLY A 520 25.00 -1.05 34.92
N ASP A 521 25.17 -1.68 33.74
CA ASP A 521 26.50 -2.09 33.29
C ASP A 521 27.36 -0.82 33.14
N GLY A 522 28.47 -0.72 33.89
CA GLY A 522 29.51 0.31 33.72
C GLY A 522 30.07 0.32 32.29
N ASP A 523 30.97 1.22 31.93
CA ASP A 523 31.57 1.23 30.58
C ASP A 523 32.21 -0.15 30.28
N THR A 524 31.55 -1.00 29.49
CA THR A 524 31.93 -2.41 29.27
C THR A 524 33.06 -2.55 28.25
N GLY A 525 33.89 -1.52 28.09
CA GLY A 525 34.97 -1.52 27.08
C GLY A 525 34.47 -1.76 25.65
N GLY A 526 33.18 -1.53 25.38
CA GLY A 526 32.56 -1.76 24.07
C GLY A 526 32.01 -3.17 23.81
N GLU A 527 31.93 -4.07 24.80
CA GLU A 527 31.33 -5.40 24.60
C GLU A 527 29.83 -5.36 24.32
N LYS A 528 29.11 -4.35 24.78
CA LYS A 528 27.66 -4.25 24.56
C LYS A 528 27.26 -2.85 24.08
N VAL A 529 26.31 -2.79 23.16
CA VAL A 529 25.72 -1.55 22.64
C VAL A 529 24.69 -1.05 23.63
N ARG A 530 24.82 0.22 24.01
CA ARG A 530 23.78 0.93 24.77
C ARG A 530 22.82 1.61 23.80
N LEU A 531 21.59 1.14 23.80
CA LEU A 531 20.46 1.78 23.14
C LEU A 531 19.70 2.61 24.18
N THR A 532 19.09 3.70 23.72
CA THR A 532 18.14 4.46 24.53
C THR A 532 16.87 3.63 24.74
N THR A 533 16.06 4.00 25.74
CA THR A 533 14.76 3.34 25.98
C THR A 533 13.88 3.41 24.72
N GLU A 534 13.82 4.57 24.07
CA GLU A 534 13.04 4.78 22.84
C GLU A 534 13.52 3.89 21.69
N GLU A 535 14.83 3.70 21.53
CA GLU A 535 15.40 2.82 20.49
C GLU A 535 15.09 1.35 20.74
N LEU A 536 15.14 0.91 22.00
CA LEU A 536 14.78 -0.45 22.39
C LEU A 536 13.29 -0.71 22.13
N GLU A 537 12.42 0.17 22.64
CA GLU A 537 10.98 0.06 22.45
C GLU A 537 10.60 0.09 20.97
N ALA A 538 11.27 0.91 20.15
CA ALA A 538 11.03 0.96 18.71
C ALA A 538 11.44 -0.34 18.00
N ILE A 539 12.56 -0.96 18.38
CA ILE A 539 12.98 -2.26 17.82
C ILE A 539 12.03 -3.39 18.26
N GLU A 540 11.65 -3.41 19.54
CA GLU A 540 10.71 -4.41 20.06
C GLU A 540 9.32 -4.30 19.40
N THR A 541 8.83 -3.08 19.22
CA THR A 541 7.59 -2.81 18.50
C THR A 541 7.71 -3.25 17.04
N PHE A 542 8.84 -2.96 16.38
CA PHE A 542 9.06 -3.40 15.01
C PHE A 542 9.02 -4.93 14.88
N GLU A 543 9.58 -5.67 15.83
CA GLU A 543 9.50 -7.14 15.83
C GLU A 543 8.10 -7.66 16.11
N SER A 544 7.36 -7.07 17.05
CA SER A 544 5.98 -7.50 17.36
C SER A 544 5.04 -7.31 16.17
N HIS A 545 5.34 -6.35 15.29
CA HIS A 545 4.61 -6.09 14.05
C HIS A 545 5.16 -6.88 12.84
N GLY A 546 5.83 -8.00 13.08
CA GLY A 546 6.33 -8.88 12.01
C GLY A 546 7.43 -8.23 11.17
N ARG A 547 8.23 -7.34 11.77
CA ARG A 547 9.36 -6.63 11.12
C ARG A 547 8.90 -5.82 9.90
N ARG A 548 7.75 -5.18 10.02
CA ARG A 548 7.19 -4.24 9.05
C ARG A 548 6.82 -2.93 9.71
N VAL A 549 6.87 -1.85 8.92
CA VAL A 549 6.50 -0.51 9.39
C VAL A 549 5.20 -0.07 8.74
N HIS A 550 4.19 0.13 9.59
CA HIS A 550 2.96 0.83 9.20
C HIS A 550 3.13 2.32 9.46
N GLY A 551 2.96 3.15 8.43
CA GLY A 551 3.14 4.60 8.53
C GLY A 551 4.60 5.07 8.50
N GLN A 552 4.98 5.98 9.41
CA GLN A 552 6.33 6.53 9.49
C GLN A 552 7.27 5.60 10.25
N THR A 553 8.44 5.30 9.67
CA THR A 553 9.52 4.67 10.45
C THR A 553 9.88 5.58 11.63
N PRO A 554 9.87 5.08 12.87
CA PRO A 554 10.33 5.84 14.02
C PRO A 554 11.81 6.23 13.86
N ASP A 555 12.18 7.46 14.22
CA ASP A 555 13.60 7.87 14.16
C ASP A 555 14.46 7.01 15.10
N ALA A 556 13.91 6.58 16.23
CA ALA A 556 14.56 5.66 17.17
C ALA A 556 14.82 4.27 16.55
N LEU A 557 13.95 3.77 15.68
CA LEU A 557 14.21 2.50 14.96
C LEU A 557 15.42 2.64 14.02
N ARG A 558 15.48 3.76 13.28
CA ARG A 558 16.58 4.08 12.36
C ARG A 558 17.91 4.18 13.08
N SER A 559 17.96 5.01 14.13
CA SER A 559 19.18 5.28 14.89
C SER A 559 19.64 4.05 15.66
N GLY A 560 18.70 3.28 16.21
CA GLY A 560 18.97 2.01 16.88
C GLY A 560 19.64 1.00 15.96
N GLY A 561 19.06 0.76 14.76
CA GLY A 561 19.63 -0.13 13.75
C GLY A 561 21.03 0.27 13.30
N LEU A 562 21.22 1.56 12.94
CA LEU A 562 22.51 2.08 12.54
C LEU A 562 23.57 1.97 13.64
N ARG A 563 23.18 2.25 14.90
CA ARG A 563 24.09 2.14 16.04
C ARG A 563 24.52 0.69 16.30
N LEU A 564 23.58 -0.25 16.22
CA LEU A 564 23.88 -1.69 16.37
C LEU A 564 24.92 -2.13 15.33
N VAL A 565 24.65 -1.88 14.05
CA VAL A 565 25.53 -2.30 12.95
C VAL A 565 26.91 -1.64 13.06
N SER A 566 26.96 -0.32 13.19
CA SER A 566 28.23 0.42 13.22
C SER A 566 29.10 0.09 14.45
N ARG A 567 28.52 -0.01 15.65
CA ARG A 567 29.28 -0.28 16.88
C ARG A 567 29.78 -1.72 16.95
N ILE A 568 28.99 -2.69 16.51
CA ILE A 568 29.43 -4.09 16.52
C ILE A 568 30.49 -4.35 15.46
N LEU A 569 30.35 -3.79 14.25
CA LEU A 569 31.44 -3.85 13.26
C LEU A 569 32.72 -3.19 13.77
N GLN A 570 32.62 -2.04 14.44
CA GLN A 570 33.78 -1.37 15.04
C GLN A 570 34.49 -2.25 16.07
N ARG A 571 33.72 -2.98 16.88
CA ARG A 571 34.22 -3.89 17.90
C ARG A 571 34.91 -5.09 17.28
N GLU A 572 34.26 -5.77 16.34
CA GLU A 572 34.78 -7.00 15.74
C GLU A 572 36.03 -6.73 14.87
N ILE A 573 36.07 -5.62 14.12
CA ILE A 573 37.25 -5.27 13.31
C ILE A 573 38.47 -5.01 14.20
N ARG A 574 38.29 -4.34 15.35
CA ARG A 574 39.39 -4.07 16.29
C ARG A 574 39.91 -5.34 16.99
N LYS A 575 39.18 -6.45 16.93
CA LYS A 575 39.57 -7.74 17.50
C LYS A 575 40.34 -8.63 16.52
N ILE A 576 40.50 -8.22 15.25
CA ILE A 576 41.23 -9.01 14.26
C ILE A 576 42.67 -9.24 14.74
N ASP A 577 43.41 -8.16 15.02
CA ASP A 577 44.71 -8.16 15.69
C ASP A 577 45.05 -6.74 16.22
N ASP A 578 46.18 -6.59 16.92
CA ASP A 578 46.61 -5.32 17.53
C ASP A 578 46.73 -4.15 16.54
N SER A 579 47.03 -4.43 15.29
CA SER A 579 47.21 -3.41 14.26
C SER A 579 45.89 -2.87 13.70
N TRP A 580 44.76 -3.52 14.01
CA TRP A 580 43.41 -3.00 13.72
C TRP A 580 42.82 -2.18 14.87
N SER A 581 43.49 -2.09 16.03
CA SER A 581 43.00 -1.40 17.23
C SER A 581 42.60 0.07 16.99
N SER A 582 43.28 0.76 16.07
CA SER A 582 43.00 2.15 15.69
C SER A 582 42.03 2.30 14.51
N TYR A 583 41.61 1.19 13.87
CA TYR A 583 40.70 1.23 12.73
C TYR A 583 39.36 1.83 13.15
N ARG A 584 38.77 2.64 12.28
CA ARG A 584 37.53 3.39 12.57
C ARG A 584 36.37 2.92 11.70
N VAL A 585 35.18 2.98 12.28
CA VAL A 585 33.90 2.86 11.58
C VAL A 585 33.20 4.22 11.70
N VAL A 586 32.83 4.78 10.55
CA VAL A 586 32.10 6.06 10.47
C VAL A 586 30.71 5.82 9.90
N THR A 587 29.74 6.64 10.28
CA THR A 587 28.37 6.56 9.78
C THR A 587 28.03 7.76 8.90
N ASN A 588 27.13 7.58 7.92
CA ASN A 588 26.59 8.66 7.11
C ASN A 588 25.09 8.47 6.85
N GLU A 589 24.32 9.54 7.01
CA GLU A 589 22.85 9.53 6.93
C GLU A 589 22.35 10.67 6.01
N PRO A 590 22.54 10.59 4.68
CA PRO A 590 22.23 11.70 3.77
C PRO A 590 20.74 11.90 3.51
N ARG A 591 19.86 11.33 4.35
CA ARG A 591 18.40 11.26 4.18
C ARG A 591 17.76 12.61 3.83
N HIS A 592 17.99 13.64 4.65
CA HIS A 592 17.35 14.94 4.45
C HIS A 592 17.82 15.63 3.18
N LEU A 593 19.08 15.39 2.78
CA LEU A 593 19.64 15.90 1.54
C LEU A 593 18.95 15.24 0.35
N ILE A 594 18.82 13.91 0.36
CA ILE A 594 18.20 13.13 -0.72
C ILE A 594 16.76 13.60 -1.02
N ARG A 595 15.93 13.89 0.00
CA ARG A 595 14.53 14.30 -0.27
C ARG A 595 14.39 15.69 -0.86
N ALA A 596 15.38 16.55 -0.65
CA ALA A 596 15.34 17.96 -1.00
C ALA A 596 15.99 18.28 -2.35
N ILE A 597 16.60 17.28 -3.01
CA ILE A 597 17.28 17.48 -4.28
C ILE A 597 16.33 17.90 -5.40
N GLU A 598 16.93 18.49 -6.43
CA GLU A 598 16.28 18.72 -7.70
C GLU A 598 15.99 17.37 -8.40
N PRO A 599 14.83 17.23 -9.08
CA PRO A 599 14.55 16.06 -9.88
C PRO A 599 15.49 15.95 -11.08
N SER A 600 15.87 14.72 -11.43
CA SER A 600 16.55 14.40 -12.68
C SER A 600 15.64 14.73 -13.89
N VAL A 601 16.24 14.83 -15.07
CA VAL A 601 15.50 15.08 -16.32
C VAL A 601 14.41 14.02 -16.54
N SER A 602 14.73 12.75 -16.25
CA SER A 602 13.77 11.64 -16.37
C SER A 602 12.59 11.84 -15.41
N ASP A 603 12.84 12.21 -14.17
CA ASP A 603 11.78 12.43 -13.17
C ASP A 603 10.91 13.65 -13.52
N VAL A 604 11.48 14.73 -14.07
CA VAL A 604 10.70 15.89 -14.53
C VAL A 604 9.73 15.51 -15.64
N ILE A 605 10.24 14.82 -16.69
CA ILE A 605 9.42 14.41 -17.84
C ILE A 605 8.32 13.44 -17.39
N PHE A 606 8.71 12.45 -16.58
CA PHE A 606 7.78 11.44 -16.07
C PHE A 606 6.68 12.06 -15.19
N ALA A 607 7.06 12.89 -14.22
CA ALA A 607 6.12 13.57 -13.32
C ALA A 607 5.16 14.51 -14.07
N GLN A 608 5.65 15.29 -15.04
CA GLN A 608 4.79 16.13 -15.88
C GLN A 608 3.79 15.28 -16.67
N ARG A 609 4.25 14.17 -17.26
CA ARG A 609 3.39 13.26 -18.03
C ARG A 609 2.28 12.67 -17.15
N LEU A 610 2.63 12.14 -15.98
CA LEU A 610 1.64 11.62 -15.02
C LEU A 610 0.60 12.69 -14.68
N GLY A 611 1.02 13.93 -14.41
CA GLY A 611 0.13 15.05 -14.14
C GLY A 611 -0.83 15.35 -15.30
N THR A 612 -0.33 15.39 -16.54
CA THR A 612 -1.18 15.64 -17.72
C THR A 612 -2.18 14.52 -18.00
N LEU A 613 -1.74 13.25 -17.88
CA LEU A 613 -2.60 12.09 -18.12
C LEU A 613 -3.63 11.89 -17.00
N ALA A 614 -3.28 12.22 -15.75
CA ALA A 614 -4.26 12.26 -14.67
C ALA A 614 -5.44 13.19 -15.03
N VAL A 615 -5.14 14.37 -15.58
CA VAL A 615 -6.18 15.33 -15.99
C VAL A 615 -7.02 14.80 -17.15
N ASP A 616 -6.42 14.24 -18.19
CA ASP A 616 -7.16 13.73 -19.34
C ASP A 616 -8.22 12.70 -18.95
N ASN A 617 -7.84 11.75 -18.10
CA ASN A 617 -8.71 10.67 -17.70
C ASN A 617 -9.73 11.13 -16.65
N ALA A 618 -9.35 12.03 -15.72
CA ALA A 618 -10.30 12.67 -14.82
C ALA A 618 -11.38 13.46 -15.60
N MET A 619 -10.95 14.24 -16.60
CA MET A 619 -11.85 14.99 -17.48
C MET A 619 -12.81 14.10 -18.26
N ALA A 620 -12.37 12.89 -18.60
CA ALA A 620 -13.18 11.83 -19.21
C ALA A 620 -14.12 11.10 -18.23
N GLY A 621 -14.11 11.47 -16.94
CA GLY A 621 -15.01 10.91 -15.93
C GLY A 621 -14.48 9.69 -15.19
N TYR A 622 -13.25 9.24 -15.45
CA TYR A 622 -12.62 8.20 -14.65
C TYR A 622 -12.37 8.69 -13.22
N THR A 623 -12.56 7.82 -12.24
CA THR A 623 -12.35 8.08 -10.81
C THR A 623 -11.85 6.82 -10.10
N ASP A 624 -11.42 6.97 -8.85
CA ASP A 624 -10.92 5.89 -8.01
C ASP A 624 -9.73 5.12 -8.64
N PHE A 625 -8.88 5.86 -9.35
CA PHE A 625 -7.71 5.32 -10.03
C PHE A 625 -6.43 6.08 -9.65
N MET A 626 -5.30 5.39 -9.78
CA MET A 626 -3.96 5.94 -9.73
C MET A 626 -3.38 5.94 -11.15
N ILE A 627 -2.88 7.08 -11.61
CA ILE A 627 -2.12 7.12 -12.86
C ILE A 627 -0.76 6.44 -12.66
N SER A 628 -0.39 5.54 -13.56
CA SER A 628 0.89 4.84 -13.50
C SER A 628 1.45 4.56 -14.89
N GLN A 629 2.68 4.06 -14.94
CA GLN A 629 3.26 3.42 -16.11
C GLN A 629 3.43 1.93 -15.82
N TRP A 630 2.89 1.10 -16.70
CA TRP A 630 2.98 -0.35 -16.63
C TRP A 630 3.47 -0.90 -17.97
N LEU A 631 4.52 -1.71 -17.92
CA LEU A 631 5.29 -2.08 -19.13
C LEU A 631 5.77 -0.81 -19.85
N THR A 632 5.37 -0.61 -21.10
CA THR A 632 5.67 0.58 -21.90
C THR A 632 4.56 1.63 -21.87
N GLU A 633 3.37 1.27 -21.39
CA GLU A 633 2.17 2.09 -21.52
C GLU A 633 1.84 2.83 -20.22
N TYR A 634 1.17 3.98 -20.37
CA TYR A 634 0.53 4.62 -19.22
C TYR A 634 -0.84 4.01 -19.00
N VAL A 635 -1.18 3.76 -17.74
CA VAL A 635 -2.39 3.02 -17.37
C VAL A 635 -3.09 3.69 -16.20
N LEU A 636 -4.38 3.42 -16.11
CA LEU A 636 -5.23 3.84 -15.01
C LEU A 636 -5.34 2.67 -14.03
N VAL A 637 -4.54 2.61 -12.97
CA VAL A 637 -4.61 1.48 -12.03
C VAL A 637 -5.76 1.72 -11.05
N PRO A 638 -6.77 0.83 -10.93
CA PRO A 638 -7.78 0.95 -9.87
C PRO A 638 -7.12 1.09 -8.49
N LEU A 639 -7.51 2.10 -7.70
CA LEU A 639 -6.94 2.28 -6.36
C LEU A 639 -7.19 1.05 -5.48
N LYS A 640 -8.31 0.35 -5.71
CA LYS A 640 -8.64 -0.94 -5.09
C LYS A 640 -7.56 -2.02 -5.28
N LEU A 641 -6.80 -1.99 -6.38
CA LEU A 641 -5.64 -2.86 -6.61
C LEU A 641 -4.36 -2.33 -5.94
N VAL A 642 -4.19 -1.02 -5.90
CA VAL A 642 -3.02 -0.36 -5.29
C VAL A 642 -2.96 -0.59 -3.78
N VAL A 643 -4.12 -0.57 -3.11
CA VAL A 643 -4.20 -0.70 -1.65
C VAL A 643 -4.03 -2.13 -1.13
N LEU A 644 -3.86 -3.13 -2.01
CA LEU A 644 -3.74 -4.55 -1.62
C LEU A 644 -2.40 -4.90 -0.99
N GLY A 645 -1.40 -4.05 -1.06
CA GLY A 645 -0.06 -4.41 -0.64
C GLY A 645 0.95 -3.29 -0.81
N ARG A 646 2.22 -3.64 -0.60
CA ARG A 646 3.38 -2.77 -0.87
C ARG A 646 4.42 -3.56 -1.63
N LYS A 647 4.99 -2.93 -2.65
CA LYS A 647 5.99 -3.52 -3.51
C LYS A 647 7.33 -3.65 -2.76
N ARG A 648 7.89 -4.85 -2.73
CA ARG A 648 9.20 -5.14 -2.11
C ARG A 648 10.20 -5.68 -3.13
N VAL A 649 11.47 -5.80 -2.76
CA VAL A 649 12.53 -6.45 -3.57
C VAL A 649 12.38 -7.97 -3.47
N PRO A 650 12.16 -8.69 -4.58
CA PRO A 650 12.12 -10.16 -4.55
C PRO A 650 13.51 -10.71 -4.19
N LYS A 651 13.66 -11.32 -3.02
CA LYS A 651 14.94 -11.89 -2.52
C LYS A 651 15.52 -13.00 -3.42
N ASP A 652 14.66 -13.73 -4.12
CA ASP A 652 15.06 -14.77 -5.07
C ASP A 652 15.15 -14.24 -6.50
N GLY A 653 14.88 -12.95 -6.71
CA GLY A 653 14.89 -12.30 -8.01
C GLY A 653 16.30 -12.00 -8.53
N ILE A 654 16.45 -12.04 -9.86
CA ILE A 654 17.70 -11.76 -10.58
C ILE A 654 18.31 -10.42 -10.16
N PHE A 655 17.47 -9.41 -9.91
CA PHE A 655 17.94 -8.09 -9.49
C PHE A 655 18.72 -8.16 -8.16
N TRP A 656 18.16 -8.79 -7.13
CA TRP A 656 18.85 -8.95 -5.85
C TRP A 656 20.10 -9.83 -5.97
N LYS A 657 20.03 -10.92 -6.74
CA LYS A 657 21.21 -11.77 -6.99
C LYS A 657 22.34 -10.99 -7.69
N SER A 658 22.01 -10.01 -8.53
CA SER A 658 23.00 -9.11 -9.14
C SER A 658 23.64 -8.17 -8.10
N VAL A 659 22.87 -7.71 -7.11
CA VAL A 659 23.41 -6.93 -5.98
C VAL A 659 24.40 -7.78 -5.19
N ILE A 660 24.02 -9.00 -4.80
CA ILE A 660 24.89 -9.95 -4.09
C ILE A 660 26.17 -10.22 -4.88
N ALA A 661 26.06 -10.49 -6.18
CA ALA A 661 27.22 -10.72 -7.04
C ALA A 661 28.13 -9.48 -7.14
N SER A 662 27.55 -8.28 -7.16
CA SER A 662 28.31 -7.03 -7.20
C SER A 662 29.02 -6.71 -5.88
N THR A 663 28.41 -7.00 -4.73
CA THR A 663 29.03 -6.75 -3.42
C THR A 663 30.00 -7.86 -3.01
N GLY A 664 29.78 -9.08 -3.52
CA GLY A 664 30.48 -10.29 -3.11
C GLY A 664 30.06 -10.83 -1.74
N GLN A 665 28.99 -10.28 -1.14
CA GLN A 665 28.47 -10.73 0.15
C GLN A 665 27.87 -12.13 0.05
N PRO A 666 27.87 -12.93 1.12
CA PRO A 666 27.09 -14.16 1.16
C PRO A 666 25.59 -13.87 1.14
N ASP A 667 24.80 -14.85 0.74
CA ASP A 667 23.35 -14.79 0.94
C ASP A 667 23.07 -14.97 2.44
N PHE A 668 22.59 -13.93 3.11
CA PHE A 668 22.29 -13.94 4.55
C PHE A 668 20.91 -14.53 4.88
N SER A 669 20.11 -14.80 3.84
CA SER A 669 18.69 -15.19 3.94
C SER A 669 18.43 -16.55 4.56
#